data_AF-A0A448ZMR3-F1
#
_entry.id   AF-A0A448ZMR3-F1
#
_cell.length_a   1.000
_cell.length_b   1.000
_cell.length_c   1.000
_cell.angle_alpha   90.00
_cell.angle_beta   90.00
_cell.angle_gamma   90.00
#
_symmetry.space_group_name_H-M   'P 1'
#
loop_
_entity.id
_entity.type
_entity.pdbx_description
1 polymer ?
#
loop_
_entity_poly.entity_id
_entity_poly.type
_entity_poly.pdbx_seq_one_letter_code
_entity_poly.pdbx_strand_id
1 'polypeptide(L)'
;MQFYRSNFLLSVSVAIHFLTIANGAPSNDDILYRMISVESTNEFTLRAKDSMVEGSRFAFNKEGYEGDGFIDFGGAGTSAFWSTNIQVEGEYDVTIRYASRGNRPVDLLINNNKIGTFQIKKAGNDWNTWKEETIRVNIPAGKNQILKLLASANPGPNVDNVALKLVRSPTPPSSSPNDQEEPIDYAVILRENECLPKGSFEESENGKFDFGLDGVRIVVRNKTTLEILWSLRVQGEEEATLLCMERNGSLVTLQVKDSLPLCDTKATGIYERTYSFTFGINNVGKIAVLLDNKHLLWTGGLESDQPSVPLTPKPMLKPTSIATAIPSLAPTPRIPIVSPNAFQPPDEKDLQYKAVLSENEYFGREEFAQSLSGEFEIGLSKAGSLLVRKTRKTSEVVWVLEDSMGRIIIGDKLYMQNDGNLVMRRGDNSAVWTSKSANADGPSQYSFGINNCGRVAVFGASNSTDILWTAGIQGNCIDKTPSDPQTIPPVSNPMLSPSPIETPSPESRRPTSVSFSVVLRSNEQLIGRGKFASSPNGQYEVGLDSKTGRLIIMRTISNNELWTLRDKSGDEILNISKIYMQSDGNLVMKSSSNEGLWNSETSQNPGGEFRIDDSGQLSVNFQGTPLWIDGLPRAIYTGPSSSDLIFPVRGYFYYAWYPETWTVGGEQVKYRPNLGTIPEGTYRSGDPVVVKNHVEALDYAWADLSIVSWWGPSDRLDRARITQLLDETADQDSSIKWTVYYEDEMNFNKSVDQLMADLDYLKEWFAWHESWAHKDGKPVIFIWNESNCEVADRWTVAAKSAGWYLVLKLFKNYLDCTNQPDSWHQYGVGRTYLEYPMSFTIGPGFFRADADQPEISRAPIATFCSWVAEMNLSNKDWQLVVSFNEWGEGTAVESAVEWQSDSGYGSYLDCLHDPNVLYTRA
;
A
#
# COMPACT_ATOMS: atom_id res chain seq x y z
N MET A 1 10.87 -22.99 -51.20
CA MET A 1 10.38 -21.59 -51.24
C MET A 1 9.18 -21.53 -50.28
N GLN A 2 9.35 -21.51 -48.96
CA GLN A 2 9.89 -20.46 -48.09
C GLN A 2 9.23 -19.08 -48.33
N PHE A 3 8.20 -18.80 -47.53
CA PHE A 3 7.83 -17.44 -47.14
C PHE A 3 8.16 -17.32 -45.64
N TYR A 4 9.16 -16.49 -45.33
CA TYR A 4 9.58 -16.16 -43.98
C TYR A 4 8.51 -15.31 -43.29
N ARG A 5 8.17 -15.68 -42.05
CA ARG A 5 7.46 -14.85 -41.09
C ARG A 5 8.35 -13.66 -40.72
N SER A 6 7.81 -12.46 -40.80
CA SER A 6 8.43 -11.26 -40.23
C SER A 6 8.30 -11.32 -38.71
N ASN A 7 9.44 -11.45 -38.02
CA ASN A 7 9.53 -11.28 -36.58
C ASN A 7 9.28 -9.80 -36.24
N PHE A 8 8.17 -9.51 -35.55
CA PHE A 8 8.05 -8.26 -34.80
C PHE A 8 8.87 -8.45 -33.52
N LEU A 9 9.98 -7.72 -33.42
CA LEU A 9 10.73 -7.53 -32.19
C LEU A 9 9.87 -6.66 -31.26
N LEU A 10 9.35 -7.24 -30.17
CA LEU A 10 8.89 -6.45 -29.02
C LEU A 10 10.15 -5.97 -28.27
N SER A 11 10.51 -4.71 -28.44
CA SER A 11 11.39 -4.02 -27.49
C SER A 11 10.54 -3.45 -26.36
N VAL A 12 10.65 -4.01 -25.16
CA VAL A 12 10.13 -3.38 -23.94
C VAL A 12 11.22 -2.43 -23.45
N SER A 13 11.07 -1.14 -23.75
CA SER A 13 12.04 -0.12 -23.35
C SER A 13 11.58 0.59 -22.07
N VAL A 14 12.40 0.55 -21.01
CA VAL A 14 12.38 1.60 -19.99
C VAL A 14 13.13 2.79 -20.59
N ALA A 15 12.44 3.87 -20.91
CA ALA A 15 13.04 5.06 -21.48
C ALA A 15 12.81 6.28 -20.57
N ILE A 16 13.85 6.71 -19.86
CA ILE A 16 13.89 8.04 -19.24
C ILE A 16 14.14 9.05 -20.37
N HIS A 17 13.08 9.62 -20.93
CA HIS A 17 13.17 10.53 -22.08
C HIS A 17 13.73 11.90 -21.68
N PHE A 18 14.78 12.35 -22.38
CA PHE A 18 15.24 13.73 -22.38
C PHE A 18 15.14 14.30 -23.79
N LEU A 19 14.35 15.37 -24.00
CA LEU A 19 14.26 16.03 -25.31
C LEU A 19 15.02 17.37 -25.29
N THR A 20 15.98 17.53 -26.22
CA THR A 20 16.59 18.81 -26.57
C THR A 20 16.19 19.20 -28.00
N ILE A 21 15.90 20.50 -28.18
CA ILE A 21 15.33 21.10 -29.40
C ILE A 21 16.39 21.21 -30.53
N ALA A 22 16.02 20.81 -31.75
CA ALA A 22 16.63 21.32 -32.97
C ALA A 22 15.53 21.64 -34.01
N ASN A 23 15.45 22.92 -34.39
CA ASN A 23 14.42 23.49 -35.27
C ASN A 23 14.49 22.98 -36.72
N GLY A 24 13.33 22.76 -37.35
CA GLY A 24 13.17 22.74 -38.81
C GLY A 24 12.12 21.76 -39.33
N ALA A 25 10.88 22.21 -39.50
CA ALA A 25 9.84 21.51 -40.28
C ALA A 25 10.00 21.80 -41.80
N PRO A 26 9.26 21.16 -42.75
CA PRO A 26 8.32 20.04 -42.65
C PRO A 26 8.48 18.92 -43.72
N SER A 27 7.94 17.71 -43.46
CA SER A 27 7.00 17.03 -44.39
C SER A 27 6.38 15.76 -43.78
N ASN A 28 5.07 15.81 -43.58
CA ASN A 28 4.05 14.74 -43.51
C ASN A 28 4.35 13.44 -42.75
N ASP A 29 3.90 13.39 -41.48
CA ASP A 29 2.90 12.43 -41.00
C ASP A 29 2.35 12.91 -39.64
N ASP A 30 1.02 12.88 -39.48
CA ASP A 30 0.26 13.42 -38.36
C ASP A 30 0.47 12.62 -37.05
N ILE A 31 1.25 13.17 -36.11
CA ILE A 31 1.02 13.03 -34.66
C ILE A 31 1.19 14.42 -34.03
N LEU A 32 0.08 15.01 -33.59
CA LEU A 32 0.02 16.26 -32.82
C LEU A 32 0.55 16.02 -31.40
N TYR A 33 1.82 16.34 -31.15
CA TYR A 33 2.29 16.65 -29.79
C TYR A 33 2.02 18.12 -29.50
N ARG A 34 1.05 18.41 -28.63
CA ARG A 34 0.93 19.73 -28.02
C ARG A 34 1.92 19.77 -26.86
N MET A 35 3.02 20.50 -27.06
CA MET A 35 4.03 20.77 -26.05
C MET A 35 3.39 21.42 -24.80
N ILE A 36 3.65 20.86 -23.61
CA ILE A 36 3.86 21.68 -22.41
C ILE A 36 5.37 21.65 -22.18
N SER A 37 6.03 22.70 -22.64
CA SER A 37 7.37 23.03 -22.20
C SER A 37 7.29 23.47 -20.73
N VAL A 38 8.02 22.81 -19.83
CA VAL A 38 8.59 23.54 -18.69
C VAL A 38 9.81 24.26 -19.24
N GLU A 39 9.54 25.34 -19.96
CA GLU A 39 10.47 26.46 -19.91
C GLU A 39 10.54 26.83 -18.41
N SER A 40 11.70 27.26 -17.94
CA SER A 40 11.69 28.35 -16.97
C SER A 40 11.08 29.57 -17.68
N THR A 41 9.80 29.52 -18.02
CA THR A 41 9.07 30.74 -18.27
C THR A 41 8.92 31.35 -16.90
N ASN A 42 9.49 32.52 -16.75
CA ASN A 42 9.05 33.45 -15.73
C ASN A 42 7.57 33.83 -15.95
N GLU A 43 6.70 32.99 -16.53
CA GLU A 43 5.33 33.28 -16.99
C GLU A 43 4.47 32.00 -17.04
N PHE A 44 3.26 32.02 -16.46
CA PHE A 44 2.27 30.96 -16.59
C PHE A 44 0.85 31.53 -16.74
N THR A 45 -0.06 30.79 -17.39
CA THR A 45 -1.41 31.27 -17.74
C THR A 45 -2.50 30.41 -17.10
N LEU A 46 -3.42 31.07 -16.41
CA LEU A 46 -4.66 30.52 -15.85
C LEU A 46 -5.80 30.69 -16.86
N ARG A 47 -6.40 29.60 -17.32
CA ARG A 47 -7.48 29.63 -18.32
C ARG A 47 -8.84 29.77 -17.66
N ALA A 48 -9.82 30.35 -18.37
CA ALA A 48 -11.19 30.48 -17.88
C ALA A 48 -11.84 29.14 -17.49
N LYS A 49 -11.51 28.04 -18.18
CA LYS A 49 -12.12 26.72 -17.90
C LYS A 49 -11.69 26.13 -16.54
N ASP A 50 -10.51 26.53 -16.08
CA ASP A 50 -9.91 26.07 -14.82
C ASP A 50 -10.32 26.99 -13.65
N SER A 51 -11.23 27.94 -13.91
CA SER A 51 -11.70 28.91 -12.91
C SER A 51 -12.93 28.40 -12.17
N MET A 52 -13.00 28.76 -10.90
CA MET A 52 -14.22 28.73 -10.11
C MET A 52 -14.90 30.11 -10.18
N VAL A 53 -16.22 30.17 -10.08
CA VAL A 53 -16.99 31.41 -10.24
C VAL A 53 -18.04 31.60 -9.14
N GLU A 54 -18.24 32.84 -8.71
CA GLU A 54 -19.34 33.24 -7.83
C GLU A 54 -20.17 34.32 -8.53
N GLY A 55 -21.40 33.98 -8.92
CA GLY A 55 -22.30 34.90 -9.65
C GLY A 55 -21.88 35.25 -11.07
N SER A 56 -20.68 34.85 -11.51
CA SER A 56 -20.23 34.80 -12.91
C SER A 56 -20.59 33.44 -13.52
N ARG A 57 -20.44 33.29 -14.84
CA ARG A 57 -20.68 32.02 -15.54
C ARG A 57 -19.61 31.73 -16.57
N PHE A 58 -19.28 30.46 -16.75
CA PHE A 58 -18.48 30.02 -17.90
C PHE A 58 -19.35 30.05 -19.17
N ALA A 59 -18.80 30.54 -20.28
CA ALA A 59 -19.52 30.72 -21.53
C ALA A 59 -18.59 30.55 -22.75
N PHE A 60 -19.20 30.24 -23.88
CA PHE A 60 -18.52 29.99 -25.16
C PHE A 60 -19.30 30.59 -26.34
N ASN A 61 -20.27 31.46 -26.06
CA ASN A 61 -21.20 32.03 -27.03
C ASN A 61 -20.72 33.35 -27.66
N LYS A 62 -19.40 33.55 -27.70
CA LYS A 62 -18.69 34.70 -28.28
C LYS A 62 -17.50 34.21 -29.07
N GLU A 63 -17.08 34.95 -30.06
CA GLU A 63 -15.94 34.57 -30.90
C GLU A 63 -14.68 35.28 -30.42
N GLY A 64 -13.50 34.69 -30.68
CA GLY A 64 -12.20 35.32 -30.45
C GLY A 64 -11.57 35.12 -29.05
N TYR A 65 -12.21 34.35 -28.16
CA TYR A 65 -11.57 33.86 -26.94
C TYR A 65 -10.60 32.70 -27.26
N GLU A 66 -9.71 32.37 -26.34
CA GLU A 66 -8.70 31.33 -26.51
C GLU A 66 -8.98 30.11 -25.64
N GLY A 67 -8.87 28.91 -26.23
CA GLY A 67 -9.15 27.67 -25.51
C GLY A 67 -10.63 27.32 -25.51
N ASP A 68 -11.16 26.87 -24.36
CA ASP A 68 -12.44 26.15 -24.29
C ASP A 68 -13.63 27.06 -23.93
N GLY A 69 -13.38 28.31 -23.53
CA GLY A 69 -14.41 29.29 -23.22
C GLY A 69 -13.84 30.50 -22.48
N PHE A 70 -14.73 31.36 -22.00
CA PHE A 70 -14.42 32.55 -21.22
C PHE A 70 -15.38 32.68 -20.04
N ILE A 71 -15.06 33.54 -19.08
CA ILE A 71 -15.91 33.87 -17.94
C ILE A 71 -16.74 35.10 -18.26
N ASP A 72 -18.05 34.97 -18.25
CA ASP A 72 -19.01 36.06 -18.34
C ASP A 72 -19.35 36.57 -16.94
N PHE A 73 -18.74 37.70 -16.56
CA PHE A 73 -19.00 38.34 -15.28
C PHE A 73 -20.37 39.03 -15.25
N GLY A 74 -21.07 38.84 -14.14
CA GLY A 74 -22.35 39.51 -13.88
C GLY A 74 -22.18 40.93 -13.32
N GLY A 75 -23.06 41.29 -12.39
CA GLY A 75 -23.04 42.59 -11.72
C GLY A 75 -21.89 42.76 -10.72
N ALA A 76 -21.92 43.87 -9.96
CA ALA A 76 -20.99 44.05 -8.85
C ALA A 76 -21.15 42.93 -7.81
N GLY A 77 -20.04 42.45 -7.24
CA GLY A 77 -19.97 41.31 -6.34
C GLY A 77 -19.71 39.96 -7.02
N THR A 78 -19.77 39.90 -8.36
CA THR A 78 -19.45 38.67 -9.09
C THR A 78 -17.95 38.49 -9.24
N SER A 79 -17.49 37.23 -9.24
CA SER A 79 -16.07 36.92 -9.26
C SER A 79 -15.71 35.66 -10.05
N ALA A 80 -14.43 35.56 -10.37
CA ALA A 80 -13.75 34.37 -10.85
C ALA A 80 -12.49 34.15 -10.04
N PHE A 81 -12.12 32.91 -9.75
CA PHE A 81 -10.92 32.62 -8.99
C PHE A 81 -10.30 31.28 -9.38
N TRP A 82 -8.99 31.17 -9.14
CA TRP A 82 -8.16 30.01 -9.44
C TRP A 82 -7.31 29.66 -8.21
N SER A 83 -7.07 28.38 -7.99
CA SER A 83 -6.00 27.93 -7.11
C SER A 83 -4.69 27.90 -7.89
N THR A 84 -3.63 28.50 -7.35
CA THR A 84 -2.32 28.58 -8.01
C THR A 84 -1.17 28.43 -7.03
N ASN A 85 -0.07 27.82 -7.48
CA ASN A 85 1.16 27.69 -6.72
C ASN A 85 2.14 28.80 -7.10
N ILE A 86 2.39 29.73 -6.16
CA ILE A 86 3.39 30.79 -6.32
C ILE A 86 4.68 30.31 -5.68
N GLN A 87 5.64 29.86 -6.50
CA GLN A 87 6.88 29.25 -6.03
C GLN A 87 7.80 30.26 -5.32
N VAL A 88 7.81 31.51 -5.77
CA VAL A 88 8.73 32.54 -5.30
C VAL A 88 7.95 33.84 -5.03
N GLU A 89 8.13 34.42 -3.85
CA GLU A 89 7.61 35.76 -3.54
C GLU A 89 8.31 36.78 -4.44
N GLY A 90 7.55 37.72 -4.99
CA GLY A 90 8.14 38.75 -5.84
C GLY A 90 7.14 39.67 -6.52
N GLU A 91 7.69 40.55 -7.35
CA GLU A 91 6.96 41.44 -8.22
C GLU A 91 6.60 40.68 -9.51
N TYR A 92 5.30 40.59 -9.80
CA TYR A 92 4.75 39.92 -10.98
C TYR A 92 4.02 40.92 -11.88
N ASP A 93 4.19 40.78 -13.19
CA ASP A 93 3.29 41.32 -14.19
C ASP A 93 2.12 40.34 -14.35
N VAL A 94 0.93 40.75 -13.93
CA VAL A 94 -0.31 39.99 -14.08
C VAL A 94 -1.10 40.59 -15.23
N THR A 95 -1.34 39.81 -16.28
CA THR A 95 -2.05 40.22 -17.49
C THR A 95 -3.40 39.53 -17.56
N ILE A 96 -4.48 40.27 -17.84
CA ILE A 96 -5.79 39.68 -18.13
C ILE A 96 -6.17 39.94 -19.57
N ARG A 97 -6.62 38.89 -20.27
CA ARG A 97 -7.24 38.99 -21.60
C ARG A 97 -8.75 39.05 -21.43
N TYR A 98 -9.37 40.11 -21.94
CA TYR A 98 -10.76 40.43 -21.64
C TYR A 98 -11.50 41.03 -22.84
N ALA A 99 -12.83 40.88 -22.86
CA ALA A 99 -13.72 41.64 -23.73
C ALA A 99 -14.65 42.51 -22.87
N SER A 100 -14.87 43.76 -23.29
CA SER A 100 -15.75 44.68 -22.58
C SER A 100 -16.36 45.74 -23.49
N ARG A 101 -17.66 46.01 -23.31
CA ARG A 101 -18.41 47.08 -24.01
C ARG A 101 -18.36 48.44 -23.31
N GLY A 102 -17.75 48.53 -22.14
CA GLY A 102 -17.59 49.75 -21.35
C GLY A 102 -16.39 49.67 -20.39
N ASN A 103 -16.18 50.69 -19.57
CA ASN A 103 -15.16 50.62 -18.52
C ASN A 103 -15.67 49.75 -17.37
N ARG A 104 -14.95 48.69 -17.01
CA ARG A 104 -15.42 47.63 -16.10
C ARG A 104 -14.30 47.16 -15.16
N PRO A 105 -13.80 48.03 -14.26
CA PRO A 105 -12.64 47.70 -13.42
C PRO A 105 -12.91 46.46 -12.55
N VAL A 106 -11.88 45.66 -12.34
CA VAL A 106 -11.92 44.46 -11.48
C VAL A 106 -10.74 44.44 -10.52
N ASP A 107 -11.01 44.05 -9.28
CA ASP A 107 -10.00 43.93 -8.23
C ASP A 107 -9.31 42.57 -8.32
N LEU A 108 -7.99 42.55 -8.16
CA LEU A 108 -7.18 41.34 -8.03
C LEU A 108 -6.91 41.09 -6.54
N LEU A 109 -7.28 39.91 -6.07
CA LEU A 109 -7.08 39.46 -4.70
C LEU A 109 -6.24 38.18 -4.68
N ILE A 110 -5.40 38.04 -3.66
CA ILE A 110 -4.70 36.80 -3.32
C ILE A 110 -5.11 36.42 -1.90
N ASN A 111 -5.70 35.24 -1.71
CA ASN A 111 -6.22 34.77 -0.42
C ASN A 111 -7.11 35.84 0.26
N ASN A 112 -8.05 36.40 -0.51
CA ASN A 112 -8.95 37.50 -0.11
C ASN A 112 -8.29 38.84 0.24
N ASN A 113 -6.97 38.98 0.10
CA ASN A 113 -6.30 40.27 0.23
C ASN A 113 -6.21 40.96 -1.12
N LYS A 114 -6.78 42.17 -1.24
CA LYS A 114 -6.68 42.96 -2.46
C LYS A 114 -5.24 43.43 -2.69
N ILE A 115 -4.64 42.99 -3.79
CA ILE A 115 -3.26 43.32 -4.17
C ILE A 115 -3.18 44.28 -5.37
N GLY A 116 -4.28 44.46 -6.12
CA GLY A 116 -4.32 45.39 -7.25
C GLY A 116 -5.73 45.59 -7.82
N THR A 117 -5.84 46.48 -8.82
CA THR A 117 -7.07 46.71 -9.58
C THR A 117 -6.71 46.86 -11.06
N PHE A 118 -7.32 46.07 -11.92
CA PHE A 118 -7.25 46.24 -13.37
C PHE A 118 -8.19 47.35 -13.82
N GLN A 119 -7.65 48.36 -14.50
CA GLN A 119 -8.42 49.48 -15.06
C GLN A 119 -8.98 49.13 -16.44
N ILE A 120 -9.84 48.12 -16.49
CA ILE A 120 -10.45 47.60 -17.71
C ILE A 120 -11.20 48.69 -18.47
N LYS A 121 -10.72 48.99 -19.67
CA LYS A 121 -11.33 49.96 -20.58
C LYS A 121 -12.25 49.27 -21.57
N LYS A 122 -13.09 50.05 -22.25
CA LYS A 122 -13.85 49.54 -23.38
C LYS A 122 -12.94 48.90 -24.44
N ALA A 123 -13.18 47.62 -24.72
CA ALA A 123 -12.46 46.88 -25.75
C ALA A 123 -13.06 47.15 -27.15
N GLY A 124 -14.38 47.13 -27.27
CA GLY A 124 -15.13 47.36 -28.51
C GLY A 124 -16.60 47.73 -28.26
N ASN A 125 -17.41 47.81 -29.33
CA ASN A 125 -18.87 47.98 -29.20
C ASN A 125 -19.63 46.64 -29.04
N ASP A 126 -18.91 45.53 -29.19
CA ASP A 126 -19.37 44.14 -29.11
C ASP A 126 -18.62 43.37 -28.00
N TRP A 127 -18.89 42.07 -27.91
CA TRP A 127 -18.30 41.12 -26.96
C TRP A 127 -17.32 40.14 -27.62
N ASN A 128 -16.98 40.36 -28.90
CA ASN A 128 -16.06 39.53 -29.68
C ASN A 128 -14.68 40.23 -29.84
N THR A 129 -14.57 41.48 -29.41
CA THR A 129 -13.32 42.25 -29.39
C THR A 129 -12.60 42.04 -28.06
N TRP A 130 -11.46 41.34 -28.10
CA TRP A 130 -10.63 41.02 -26.94
C TRP A 130 -9.39 41.92 -26.87
N LYS A 131 -9.00 42.33 -25.66
CA LYS A 131 -7.81 43.12 -25.35
C LYS A 131 -7.10 42.55 -24.13
N GLU A 132 -5.86 42.93 -23.94
CA GLU A 132 -5.10 42.62 -22.73
C GLU A 132 -4.92 43.87 -21.87
N GLU A 133 -4.88 43.69 -20.56
CA GLU A 133 -4.48 44.71 -19.57
C GLU A 133 -3.53 44.07 -18.57
N THR A 134 -2.41 44.72 -18.29
CA THR A 134 -1.39 44.23 -17.36
C THR A 134 -1.26 45.17 -16.17
N ILE A 135 -1.17 44.61 -14.96
CA ILE A 135 -0.78 45.33 -13.76
C ILE A 135 0.45 44.67 -13.15
N ARG A 136 1.31 45.47 -12.52
CA ARG A 136 2.46 45.00 -11.77
C ARG A 136 2.16 45.01 -10.28
N VAL A 137 2.29 43.88 -9.61
CA VAL A 137 1.90 43.67 -8.20
C VAL A 137 2.90 42.77 -7.49
N ASN A 138 3.06 42.93 -6.17
CA ASN A 138 3.79 41.96 -5.36
C ASN A 138 2.86 40.82 -4.95
N ILE A 139 3.30 39.58 -5.17
CA ILE A 139 2.57 38.36 -4.82
C ILE A 139 3.43 37.54 -3.85
N PRO A 140 2.90 37.15 -2.67
CA PRO A 140 3.62 36.32 -1.72
C PRO A 140 3.81 34.89 -2.26
N ALA A 141 4.89 34.21 -1.85
CA ALA A 141 5.04 32.78 -2.12
C ALA A 141 3.96 31.97 -1.39
N GLY A 142 3.55 30.85 -1.96
CA GLY A 142 2.65 29.91 -1.28
C GLY A 142 2.08 28.87 -2.23
N LYS A 143 1.81 27.69 -1.67
CA LYS A 143 1.05 26.63 -2.34
C LYS A 143 -0.45 26.90 -2.17
N ASN A 144 -1.25 26.50 -3.16
CA ASN A 144 -2.71 26.60 -3.17
C ASN A 144 -3.25 28.01 -2.87
N GLN A 145 -2.56 29.06 -3.33
CA GLN A 145 -3.06 30.42 -3.18
C GLN A 145 -4.26 30.65 -4.08
N ILE A 146 -5.28 31.33 -3.57
CA ILE A 146 -6.47 31.69 -4.33
C ILE A 146 -6.25 33.05 -4.99
N LEU A 147 -6.08 33.07 -6.31
CA LEU A 147 -6.11 34.27 -7.13
C LEU A 147 -7.55 34.56 -7.54
N LYS A 148 -8.11 35.70 -7.13
CA LYS A 148 -9.51 36.08 -7.37
C LYS A 148 -9.60 37.42 -8.10
N LEU A 149 -10.37 37.45 -9.18
CA LEU A 149 -10.83 38.66 -9.86
C LEU A 149 -12.25 38.98 -9.40
N LEU A 150 -12.45 40.16 -8.81
CA LEU A 150 -13.71 40.60 -8.24
C LEU A 150 -14.24 41.86 -8.95
N ALA A 151 -15.45 41.80 -9.48
CA ALA A 151 -16.15 42.98 -10.00
C ALA A 151 -16.71 43.80 -8.83
N SER A 152 -15.91 44.69 -8.24
CA SER A 152 -16.25 45.29 -6.93
C SER A 152 -17.26 46.44 -6.97
N ALA A 153 -17.34 47.19 -8.08
CA ALA A 153 -18.18 48.40 -8.16
C ALA A 153 -19.08 48.49 -9.41
N ASN A 154 -18.77 47.75 -10.47
CA ASN A 154 -19.48 47.76 -11.75
C ASN A 154 -19.64 46.32 -12.24
N PRO A 155 -20.51 46.03 -13.23
CA PRO A 155 -20.48 44.75 -13.92
C PRO A 155 -19.07 44.45 -14.44
N GLY A 156 -18.60 43.21 -14.28
CA GLY A 156 -17.25 42.80 -14.70
C GLY A 156 -17.14 42.55 -16.21
N PRO A 157 -15.94 42.52 -16.80
CA PRO A 157 -15.73 42.18 -18.21
C PRO A 157 -15.89 40.67 -18.46
N ASN A 158 -15.95 40.28 -19.73
CA ASN A 158 -15.72 38.87 -20.06
C ASN A 158 -14.22 38.60 -19.96
N VAL A 159 -13.79 37.60 -19.20
CA VAL A 159 -12.38 37.26 -18.97
C VAL A 159 -12.05 35.94 -19.63
N ASP A 160 -11.05 35.93 -20.49
CA ASP A 160 -10.61 34.75 -21.23
C ASP A 160 -9.52 33.98 -20.48
N ASN A 161 -8.46 34.67 -20.06
CA ASN A 161 -7.38 34.09 -19.29
C ASN A 161 -6.64 35.16 -18.47
N VAL A 162 -5.84 34.68 -17.50
CA VAL A 162 -4.97 35.48 -16.64
C VAL A 162 -3.55 34.92 -16.72
N ALA A 163 -2.58 35.70 -17.20
CA ALA A 163 -1.17 35.32 -17.21
C ALA A 163 -0.42 36.00 -16.05
N LEU A 164 0.49 35.28 -15.40
CA LEU A 164 1.34 35.78 -14.33
C LEU A 164 2.79 35.63 -14.75
N LYS A 165 3.54 36.74 -14.77
CA LYS A 165 4.95 36.78 -15.14
C LYS A 165 5.83 37.31 -14.00
N LEU A 166 6.75 36.52 -13.45
CA LEU A 166 7.71 36.98 -12.43
C LEU A 166 8.69 38.00 -13.05
N VAL A 167 8.72 39.20 -12.48
CA VAL A 167 9.60 40.31 -12.90
C VAL A 167 10.83 40.39 -12.00
N ARG A 168 10.65 40.25 -10.67
CA ARG A 168 11.74 40.38 -9.69
C ARG A 168 11.41 39.70 -8.37
N SER A 169 12.33 38.91 -7.80
CA SER A 169 12.24 38.43 -6.41
C SER A 169 13.00 39.34 -5.42
N PRO A 170 12.62 39.40 -4.13
CA PRO A 170 13.44 40.07 -3.11
C PRO A 170 14.73 39.27 -2.87
N THR A 171 15.90 39.87 -3.13
CA THR A 171 17.20 39.27 -2.78
C THR A 171 17.32 39.04 -1.27
N PRO A 172 17.80 37.87 -0.80
CA PRO A 172 18.22 37.70 0.58
C PRO A 172 19.41 38.64 0.89
N PRO A 173 19.56 39.17 2.12
CA PRO A 173 20.77 39.87 2.52
C PRO A 173 21.98 38.92 2.43
N SER A 174 23.05 39.42 1.79
CA SER A 174 24.24 38.68 1.42
C SER A 174 24.94 37.97 2.59
N SER A 175 25.20 36.67 2.46
CA SER A 175 26.25 35.96 3.19
C SER A 175 27.45 35.75 2.27
N SER A 176 28.57 36.39 2.62
CA SER A 176 29.98 36.05 2.37
C SER A 176 30.41 35.41 1.03
N PRO A 177 31.34 36.04 0.27
CA PRO A 177 31.92 35.45 -0.94
C PRO A 177 33.02 34.45 -0.57
N ASN A 178 32.69 33.16 -0.37
CA ASN A 178 33.74 32.14 -0.33
C ASN A 178 33.35 30.67 -0.57
N ASP A 179 32.24 30.37 -1.24
CA ASP A 179 32.02 29.01 -1.77
C ASP A 179 32.35 29.01 -3.26
N GLN A 180 33.57 28.55 -3.56
CA GLN A 180 33.91 28.10 -4.91
C GLN A 180 33.12 26.82 -5.19
N GLU A 181 32.53 26.72 -6.39
CA GLU A 181 32.02 25.46 -6.94
C GLU A 181 33.10 24.39 -6.81
N GLU A 182 32.88 23.38 -5.97
CA GLU A 182 33.70 22.16 -6.01
C GLU A 182 33.47 21.44 -7.34
N PRO A 183 34.53 20.88 -7.96
CA PRO A 183 34.40 20.12 -9.20
C PRO A 183 33.58 18.85 -8.98
N ILE A 184 32.67 18.59 -9.91
CA ILE A 184 31.76 17.44 -9.93
C ILE A 184 32.56 16.16 -10.27
N ASP A 185 33.02 15.43 -9.25
CA ASP A 185 33.91 14.27 -9.38
C ASP A 185 33.12 12.94 -9.44
N TYR A 186 32.61 12.58 -10.62
CA TYR A 186 31.97 11.29 -10.89
C TYR A 186 32.86 10.42 -11.79
N ALA A 187 33.08 9.18 -11.38
CA ALA A 187 33.67 8.15 -12.23
C ALA A 187 32.72 7.85 -13.39
N VAL A 188 33.18 7.99 -14.65
CA VAL A 188 32.37 7.68 -15.83
C VAL A 188 32.20 6.16 -15.95
N ILE A 189 30.95 5.69 -15.82
CA ILE A 189 30.56 4.28 -15.92
C ILE A 189 30.10 3.93 -17.34
N LEU A 190 29.24 4.76 -17.94
CA LEU A 190 28.76 4.58 -19.32
C LEU A 190 28.91 5.87 -20.10
N ARG A 191 29.49 5.76 -21.30
CA ARG A 191 29.43 6.81 -22.33
C ARG A 191 28.30 6.51 -23.30
N GLU A 192 27.96 7.49 -24.14
CA GLU A 192 26.99 7.29 -25.21
C GLU A 192 27.27 6.00 -26.01
N ASN A 193 26.22 5.20 -26.22
CA ASN A 193 26.23 3.90 -26.88
C ASN A 193 27.02 2.79 -26.17
N GLU A 194 27.47 3.00 -24.93
CA GLU A 194 28.02 1.93 -24.11
C GLU A 194 26.90 1.20 -23.35
N CYS A 195 27.14 -0.09 -23.09
CA CYS A 195 26.24 -0.94 -22.34
C CYS A 195 27.00 -1.73 -21.28
N LEU A 196 26.42 -1.84 -20.09
CA LEU A 196 26.87 -2.66 -18.98
C LEU A 196 26.08 -3.97 -18.92
N PRO A 197 26.73 -5.15 -19.03
CA PRO A 197 26.04 -6.44 -18.94
C PRO A 197 25.56 -6.79 -17.52
N LYS A 198 24.50 -7.59 -17.43
CA LYS A 198 24.03 -8.19 -16.17
C LYS A 198 25.19 -8.90 -15.47
N GLY A 199 25.33 -8.64 -14.16
CA GLY A 199 26.40 -9.19 -13.33
C GLY A 199 27.74 -8.48 -13.44
N SER A 200 27.86 -7.45 -14.29
CA SER A 200 29.04 -6.58 -14.36
C SER A 200 28.85 -5.36 -13.45
N PHE A 201 29.92 -4.97 -12.76
CA PHE A 201 29.92 -3.86 -11.82
C PHE A 201 31.12 -2.96 -12.09
N GLU A 202 30.89 -1.65 -12.09
CA GLU A 202 31.92 -0.63 -12.25
C GLU A 202 32.13 0.13 -10.94
N GLU A 203 33.39 0.43 -10.66
CA GLU A 203 33.85 0.92 -9.37
C GLU A 203 33.88 2.46 -9.30
N SER A 204 33.49 3.03 -8.16
CA SER A 204 33.71 4.46 -7.86
C SER A 204 35.20 4.76 -7.70
N GLU A 205 35.66 5.97 -8.04
CA GLU A 205 37.10 6.30 -8.05
C GLU A 205 37.86 5.99 -6.74
N ASN A 206 37.22 6.15 -5.59
CA ASN A 206 37.80 5.83 -4.28
C ASN A 206 37.78 4.33 -3.91
N GLY A 207 37.21 3.49 -4.77
CA GLY A 207 37.08 2.05 -4.63
C GLY A 207 36.16 1.54 -3.53
N LYS A 208 35.23 2.38 -3.07
CA LYS A 208 34.29 2.00 -1.99
C LYS A 208 32.97 1.43 -2.50
N PHE A 209 32.53 1.85 -3.69
CA PHE A 209 31.22 1.50 -4.23
C PHE A 209 31.32 0.84 -5.59
N ASP A 210 30.43 -0.11 -5.83
CA ASP A 210 30.19 -0.73 -7.12
C ASP A 210 28.81 -0.31 -7.62
N PHE A 211 28.69 0.06 -8.90
CA PHE A 211 27.43 0.23 -9.60
C PHE A 211 27.25 -0.88 -10.64
N GLY A 212 26.07 -1.49 -10.71
CA GLY A 212 25.83 -2.53 -11.71
C GLY A 212 24.38 -2.93 -11.89
N LEU A 213 24.15 -3.87 -12.82
CA LEU A 213 22.87 -4.51 -13.06
C LEU A 213 22.86 -5.90 -12.42
N ASP A 214 22.09 -6.07 -11.35
CA ASP A 214 21.91 -7.33 -10.61
C ASP A 214 20.48 -7.86 -10.76
N GLY A 215 20.30 -8.88 -11.59
CA GLY A 215 18.97 -9.40 -11.92
C GLY A 215 18.09 -8.36 -12.62
N VAL A 216 16.96 -8.02 -11.99
CA VAL A 216 16.02 -6.98 -12.45
C VAL A 216 16.25 -5.64 -11.73
N ARG A 217 17.42 -5.42 -11.11
CA ARG A 217 17.71 -4.21 -10.33
C ARG A 217 18.99 -3.54 -10.80
N ILE A 218 18.94 -2.22 -10.92
CA ILE A 218 20.12 -1.36 -10.97
C ILE A 218 20.52 -1.12 -9.52
N VAL A 219 21.79 -1.34 -9.16
CA VAL A 219 22.23 -1.31 -7.76
C VAL A 219 23.48 -0.47 -7.57
N VAL A 220 23.58 0.18 -6.41
CA VAL A 220 24.83 0.65 -5.81
C VAL A 220 25.09 -0.21 -4.59
N ARG A 221 26.26 -0.83 -4.52
CA ARG A 221 26.64 -1.70 -3.39
C ARG A 221 27.98 -1.29 -2.81
N ASN A 222 28.21 -1.66 -1.56
CA ASN A 222 29.54 -1.59 -0.96
C ASN A 222 30.45 -2.62 -1.64
N LYS A 223 31.60 -2.21 -2.18
CA LYS A 223 32.51 -3.10 -2.90
C LYS A 223 33.09 -4.21 -2.00
N THR A 224 33.32 -3.92 -0.72
CA THR A 224 33.97 -4.86 0.20
C THR A 224 32.98 -5.86 0.80
N THR A 225 31.81 -5.40 1.24
CA THR A 225 30.80 -6.25 1.89
C THR A 225 29.82 -6.88 0.90
N LEU A 226 29.78 -6.39 -0.35
CA LEU A 226 28.79 -6.71 -1.39
C LEU A 226 27.35 -6.36 -1.00
N GLU A 227 27.15 -5.62 0.09
CA GLU A 227 25.85 -5.16 0.56
C GLU A 227 25.27 -4.12 -0.40
N ILE A 228 24.05 -4.34 -0.88
CA ILE A 228 23.31 -3.39 -1.71
C ILE A 228 22.87 -2.21 -0.82
N LEU A 229 23.44 -1.04 -1.07
CA LEU A 229 23.17 0.18 -0.31
C LEU A 229 22.03 0.99 -0.94
N TRP A 230 21.81 0.83 -2.25
CA TRP A 230 20.72 1.44 -2.99
C TRP A 230 20.36 0.56 -4.19
N SER A 231 19.06 0.47 -4.52
CA SER A 231 18.64 -0.24 -5.73
C SER A 231 17.36 0.34 -6.33
N LEU A 232 17.26 0.26 -7.65
CA LEU A 232 16.06 0.58 -8.41
C LEU A 232 15.63 -0.65 -9.23
N ARG A 233 14.38 -1.09 -9.06
CA ARG A 233 13.83 -2.22 -9.79
C ARG A 233 13.40 -1.79 -11.20
N VAL A 234 13.77 -2.57 -12.20
CA VAL A 234 13.37 -2.44 -13.61
C VAL A 234 12.02 -3.14 -13.79
N GLN A 235 11.02 -2.49 -14.39
CA GLN A 235 9.68 -3.07 -14.63
C GLN A 235 9.68 -4.06 -15.82
N GLY A 236 9.01 -5.21 -15.65
CA GLY A 236 8.87 -6.29 -16.65
C GLY A 236 8.86 -7.69 -16.01
N GLU A 237 8.14 -8.65 -16.60
CA GLU A 237 8.09 -10.04 -16.09
C GLU A 237 9.35 -10.88 -16.44
N GLU A 238 10.18 -10.44 -17.39
CA GLU A 238 11.40 -11.15 -17.84
C GLU A 238 12.71 -10.41 -17.43
N GLU A 239 13.81 -11.14 -17.19
CA GLU A 239 15.08 -10.58 -16.68
C GLU A 239 15.83 -9.72 -17.73
N ALA A 240 16.19 -8.48 -17.35
CA ALA A 240 17.07 -7.60 -18.15
C ALA A 240 18.51 -8.15 -18.23
N THR A 241 19.16 -8.01 -19.39
CA THR A 241 20.51 -8.54 -19.65
C THR A 241 21.59 -7.49 -19.88
N LEU A 242 21.21 -6.26 -20.26
CA LEU A 242 22.10 -5.13 -20.49
C LEU A 242 21.47 -3.85 -19.94
N LEU A 243 22.31 -2.89 -19.52
CA LEU A 243 21.97 -1.51 -19.19
C LEU A 243 22.77 -0.58 -20.11
N CYS A 244 22.11 0.21 -20.96
CA CYS A 244 22.77 1.00 -22.01
C CYS A 244 22.49 2.50 -21.88
N MET A 245 23.47 3.31 -22.26
CA MET A 245 23.34 4.76 -22.40
C MET A 245 23.07 5.13 -23.86
N GLU A 246 21.90 5.70 -24.15
CA GLU A 246 21.53 6.14 -25.50
C GLU A 246 22.06 7.54 -25.82
N ARG A 247 22.17 7.87 -27.12
CA ARG A 247 22.65 9.19 -27.62
C ARG A 247 21.78 10.40 -27.24
N ASN A 248 20.59 10.17 -26.68
CA ASN A 248 19.68 11.21 -26.20
C ASN A 248 19.82 11.46 -24.68
N GLY A 249 20.75 10.78 -24.00
CA GLY A 249 20.92 10.89 -22.54
C GLY A 249 20.09 9.88 -21.74
N SER A 250 19.31 9.03 -22.41
CA SER A 250 18.46 8.03 -21.75
C SER A 250 19.27 6.80 -21.32
N LEU A 251 19.01 6.34 -20.09
CA LEU A 251 19.49 5.06 -19.60
C LEU A 251 18.39 4.01 -19.83
N VAL A 252 18.69 2.95 -20.57
CA VAL A 252 17.72 1.93 -21.00
C VAL A 252 18.20 0.53 -20.63
N THR A 253 17.28 -0.42 -20.43
CA THR A 253 17.64 -1.84 -20.22
C THR A 253 17.22 -2.67 -21.42
N LEU A 254 18.06 -3.64 -21.82
CA LEU A 254 17.80 -4.49 -22.99
C LEU A 254 17.86 -5.98 -22.62
N GLN A 255 17.04 -6.77 -23.31
CA GLN A 255 17.02 -8.23 -23.25
C GLN A 255 17.63 -8.80 -24.54
N VAL A 256 18.72 -9.57 -24.44
CA VAL A 256 19.37 -10.20 -25.59
C VAL A 256 18.86 -11.63 -25.74
N LYS A 257 17.93 -11.87 -26.67
CA LYS A 257 17.62 -13.22 -27.18
C LYS A 257 18.51 -13.48 -28.40
N ASP A 258 19.53 -14.32 -28.21
CA ASP A 258 20.47 -14.90 -29.20
C ASP A 258 21.47 -13.95 -29.95
N SER A 259 22.77 -14.25 -29.78
CA SER A 259 23.99 -13.81 -30.52
C SER A 259 23.98 -12.58 -31.48
N LEU A 260 24.36 -11.41 -30.94
CA LEU A 260 25.20 -10.25 -31.42
C LEU A 260 25.19 -9.77 -32.91
N PRO A 261 25.26 -8.43 -33.18
CA PRO A 261 26.31 -7.54 -32.64
C PRO A 261 25.87 -6.22 -32.00
N LEU A 262 26.79 -5.76 -31.15
CA LEU A 262 26.98 -4.42 -30.59
C LEU A 262 26.56 -3.29 -31.55
N CYS A 263 25.89 -2.30 -30.97
CA CYS A 263 25.65 -0.93 -31.47
C CYS A 263 26.34 -0.57 -32.80
N ASP A 264 25.73 -0.90 -33.94
CA ASP A 264 26.06 -0.28 -35.23
C ASP A 264 24.77 0.19 -35.92
N THR A 265 24.24 1.33 -35.47
CA THR A 265 23.41 2.18 -36.32
C THR A 265 24.29 3.32 -36.86
N LYS A 266 24.99 3.04 -37.95
CA LYS A 266 25.39 4.06 -38.93
C LYS A 266 24.15 4.71 -39.52
N ALA A 267 23.56 5.66 -38.80
CA ALA A 267 22.82 6.75 -39.42
C ALA A 267 23.86 7.72 -40.02
N THR A 268 24.08 7.59 -41.32
CA THR A 268 24.84 8.52 -42.14
C THR A 268 24.13 9.88 -42.16
N GLY A 269 24.65 10.82 -41.40
CA GLY A 269 24.24 12.22 -41.40
C GLY A 269 25.25 13.02 -40.58
N ILE A 270 26.23 13.61 -41.26
CA ILE A 270 27.27 14.44 -40.65
C ILE A 270 26.59 15.69 -40.09
N TYR A 271 26.37 15.70 -38.78
CA TYR A 271 26.30 16.90 -37.97
C TYR A 271 27.18 16.64 -36.75
N GLU A 272 28.31 17.35 -36.66
CA GLU A 272 29.08 17.41 -35.43
C GLU A 272 28.15 17.92 -34.33
N ARG A 273 27.78 17.03 -33.39
CA ARG A 273 27.14 17.45 -32.14
C ARG A 273 28.21 18.06 -31.25
N THR A 274 27.88 19.18 -30.61
CA THR A 274 28.79 19.92 -29.72
C THR A 274 28.81 19.37 -28.29
N TYR A 275 28.05 18.31 -27.99
CA TYR A 275 27.83 17.81 -26.63
C TYR A 275 27.89 16.28 -26.54
N SER A 276 28.34 15.74 -25.39
CA SER A 276 28.38 14.30 -25.08
C SER A 276 27.74 13.97 -23.73
N PHE A 277 26.97 12.89 -23.63
CA PHE A 277 26.40 12.41 -22.36
C PHE A 277 27.22 11.29 -21.72
N THR A 278 27.30 11.32 -20.39
CA THR A 278 27.88 10.22 -19.61
C THR A 278 27.05 9.94 -18.37
N PHE A 279 27.08 8.69 -17.91
CA PHE A 279 26.55 8.28 -16.63
C PHE A 279 27.70 7.88 -15.71
N GLY A 280 27.64 8.25 -14.42
CA GLY A 280 28.73 7.99 -13.49
C GLY A 280 28.30 7.87 -12.03
N ILE A 281 29.24 7.41 -11.19
CA ILE A 281 29.09 7.31 -9.73
C ILE A 281 30.20 8.11 -9.05
N ASN A 282 29.89 8.83 -7.98
CA ASN A 282 30.88 9.59 -7.22
C ASN A 282 31.37 8.84 -5.97
N ASN A 283 32.30 9.46 -5.28
CA ASN A 283 32.97 8.91 -4.10
C ASN A 283 32.09 8.80 -2.84
N VAL A 284 30.81 9.19 -2.91
CA VAL A 284 29.82 9.01 -1.83
C VAL A 284 28.66 8.10 -2.25
N GLY A 285 28.75 7.43 -3.40
CA GLY A 285 27.73 6.49 -3.88
C GLY A 285 26.49 7.16 -4.49
N LYS A 286 26.58 8.45 -4.85
CA LYS A 286 25.59 9.09 -5.73
C LYS A 286 25.92 8.77 -7.18
N ILE A 287 24.86 8.55 -7.95
CA ILE A 287 24.94 8.34 -9.41
C ILE A 287 24.40 9.56 -10.13
N ALA A 288 24.88 9.83 -11.34
CA ALA A 288 24.45 10.99 -12.11
C ALA A 288 24.52 10.79 -13.63
N VAL A 289 23.68 11.56 -14.33
CA VAL A 289 23.82 11.81 -15.76
C VAL A 289 24.46 13.20 -15.94
N LEU A 290 25.49 13.27 -16.78
CA LEU A 290 26.29 14.47 -17.03
C LEU A 290 26.28 14.82 -18.52
N LEU A 291 26.20 16.13 -18.82
CA LEU A 291 26.50 16.70 -20.13
C LEU A 291 27.95 17.20 -20.15
N ASP A 292 28.71 16.80 -21.16
CA ASP A 292 30.14 17.09 -21.37
C ASP A 292 31.04 16.76 -20.17
N ASN A 293 30.64 15.78 -19.36
CA ASN A 293 31.27 15.43 -18.09
C ASN A 293 31.33 16.59 -17.08
N LYS A 294 30.51 17.64 -17.24
CA LYS A 294 30.60 18.88 -16.46
C LYS A 294 29.28 19.39 -15.90
N HIS A 295 28.18 19.22 -16.64
CA HIS A 295 26.89 19.74 -16.21
C HIS A 295 26.01 18.60 -15.72
N LEU A 296 25.61 18.69 -14.46
CA LEU A 296 24.73 17.73 -13.83
C LEU A 296 23.31 17.87 -14.38
N LEU A 297 22.79 16.80 -14.98
CA LEU A 297 21.42 16.76 -15.49
C LEU A 297 20.47 16.04 -14.53
N TRP A 298 20.99 15.04 -13.81
CA TRP A 298 20.21 14.22 -12.90
C TRP A 298 21.11 13.55 -11.86
N THR A 299 20.58 13.30 -10.65
CA THR A 299 21.23 12.48 -9.62
C THR A 299 20.29 11.45 -9.02
N GLY A 300 20.84 10.31 -8.62
CA GLY A 300 20.20 9.30 -7.76
C GLY A 300 21.24 8.64 -6.85
N GLY A 301 20.94 7.48 -6.29
CA GLY A 301 21.86 6.77 -5.38
C GLY A 301 21.70 7.22 -3.93
N LEU A 302 22.78 7.19 -3.15
CA LEU A 302 22.75 7.49 -1.72
C LEU A 302 22.47 8.99 -1.44
N GLU A 303 21.50 9.30 -0.58
CA GLU A 303 21.22 10.68 -0.17
C GLU A 303 22.31 11.22 0.76
N SER A 304 22.78 12.44 0.50
CA SER A 304 23.78 13.11 1.33
C SER A 304 23.09 13.97 2.37
N ASP A 305 22.93 13.49 3.60
CA ASP A 305 22.89 14.31 4.82
C ASP A 305 23.01 13.44 6.08
N GLN A 306 24.27 13.18 6.46
CA GLN A 306 24.65 12.99 7.86
C GLN A 306 25.88 13.88 8.11
N PRO A 307 25.80 14.90 8.98
CA PRO A 307 26.96 15.69 9.34
C PRO A 307 27.96 14.80 10.10
N SER A 308 29.15 14.61 9.53
CA SER A 308 30.26 13.95 10.18
C SER A 308 30.64 14.67 11.47
N VAL A 309 30.53 14.00 12.61
CA VAL A 309 31.20 14.43 13.84
C VAL A 309 32.72 14.46 13.57
N PRO A 310 33.43 15.57 13.81
CA PRO A 310 34.87 15.62 13.61
C PRO A 310 35.56 14.78 14.69
N LEU A 311 36.11 13.62 14.31
CA LEU A 311 37.07 12.91 15.13
C LEU A 311 38.38 13.71 15.14
N THR A 312 38.72 14.25 16.30
CA THR A 312 40.01 14.87 16.56
C THR A 312 41.15 13.85 16.36
N PRO A 313 42.24 14.21 15.68
CA PRO A 313 43.34 13.29 15.39
C PRO A 313 44.19 13.06 16.64
N LYS A 314 44.23 11.82 17.14
CA LYS A 314 45.31 11.35 18.04
C LYS A 314 46.53 10.92 17.20
N PRO A 315 47.75 11.23 17.65
CA PRO A 315 48.94 11.23 16.79
C PRO A 315 49.42 9.84 16.40
N MET A 316 49.78 9.70 15.11
CA MET A 316 50.54 8.57 14.58
C MET A 316 51.96 8.56 15.16
N LEU A 317 52.31 7.52 15.90
CA LEU A 317 53.70 7.14 16.15
C LEU A 317 54.25 6.41 14.93
N LYS A 318 55.39 6.90 14.42
CA LYS A 318 56.13 6.39 13.27
C LYS A 318 56.60 4.94 13.45
N PRO A 319 56.68 4.14 12.37
CA PRO A 319 57.37 2.85 12.40
C PRO A 319 58.87 3.02 12.13
N THR A 320 59.73 2.50 13.00
CA THR A 320 61.17 2.38 12.78
C THR A 320 61.68 0.97 13.13
N SER A 321 61.90 0.18 12.08
CA SER A 321 62.99 -0.77 11.79
C SER A 321 63.64 -1.70 12.84
N ILE A 322 63.62 -3.00 12.51
CA ILE A 322 64.77 -3.95 12.36
C ILE A 322 65.28 -4.80 13.57
N ALA A 323 65.21 -6.13 13.33
CA ALA A 323 66.18 -7.24 13.57
C ALA A 323 66.16 -8.17 14.82
N THR A 324 66.04 -9.48 14.49
CA THR A 324 66.75 -10.70 15.01
C THR A 324 66.56 -11.15 16.48
N ALA A 325 66.54 -12.42 16.91
CA ALA A 325 66.57 -13.77 16.31
C ALA A 325 66.51 -14.84 17.47
N ILE A 326 65.57 -15.83 17.40
CA ILE A 326 65.55 -17.31 17.73
C ILE A 326 66.36 -17.93 18.94
N PRO A 327 66.16 -19.20 19.44
CA PRO A 327 65.19 -20.30 19.14
C PRO A 327 64.69 -21.28 20.27
N SER A 328 63.73 -22.13 19.85
CA SER A 328 63.58 -23.60 20.10
C SER A 328 63.02 -24.17 21.41
N LEU A 329 61.91 -24.91 21.31
CA LEU A 329 61.75 -26.31 21.77
C LEU A 329 60.61 -27.02 21.01
N ALA A 330 60.84 -28.29 20.61
CA ALA A 330 59.96 -29.19 19.84
C ALA A 330 59.44 -30.35 20.76
N PRO A 331 58.84 -31.45 20.23
CA PRO A 331 57.49 -31.62 19.69
C PRO A 331 56.65 -32.71 20.43
N THR A 332 55.40 -32.93 19.97
CA THR A 332 54.42 -34.05 20.16
C THR A 332 53.14 -33.69 20.94
N PRO A 333 51.97 -34.34 20.72
CA PRO A 333 51.48 -35.20 19.63
C PRO A 333 50.12 -34.73 19.03
N ARG A 334 49.70 -35.43 17.96
CA ARG A 334 48.51 -35.22 17.12
C ARG A 334 47.17 -35.42 17.86
N ILE A 335 46.23 -34.51 17.61
CA ILE A 335 44.78 -34.76 17.72
C ILE A 335 44.25 -34.96 16.28
N PRO A 336 43.36 -35.94 16.00
CA PRO A 336 43.09 -36.40 14.65
C PRO A 336 42.33 -35.38 13.81
N ILE A 337 42.73 -35.25 12.54
CA ILE A 337 41.86 -34.74 11.48
C ILE A 337 40.77 -35.80 11.29
N VAL A 338 39.54 -35.48 11.68
CA VAL A 338 38.37 -36.15 11.12
C VAL A 338 38.14 -35.46 9.78
N SER A 339 38.28 -36.20 8.68
CA SER A 339 37.85 -35.76 7.35
C SER A 339 36.44 -35.15 7.45
N PRO A 340 36.07 -34.15 6.63
CA PRO A 340 34.66 -33.84 6.49
C PRO A 340 34.00 -35.12 5.98
N ASN A 341 33.28 -35.82 6.87
CA ASN A 341 32.32 -36.81 6.45
C ASN A 341 31.44 -36.08 5.44
N ALA A 342 31.42 -36.58 4.21
CA ALA A 342 30.32 -36.27 3.31
C ALA A 342 29.05 -36.50 4.13
N PHE A 343 28.32 -35.42 4.42
CA PHE A 343 27.02 -35.52 5.05
C PHE A 343 26.21 -36.37 4.07
N GLN A 344 26.01 -37.65 4.37
CA GLN A 344 25.01 -38.41 3.67
C GLN A 344 23.68 -37.71 4.00
N PRO A 345 22.87 -37.35 2.99
CA PRO A 345 21.52 -36.87 3.27
C PRO A 345 20.82 -37.91 4.16
N PRO A 346 20.01 -37.50 5.15
CA PRO A 346 19.30 -38.43 6.01
C PRO A 346 18.52 -39.44 5.17
N ASP A 347 18.47 -40.71 5.61
CA ASP A 347 17.63 -41.72 4.97
C ASP A 347 16.17 -41.25 5.03
N GLU A 348 15.36 -41.58 4.03
CA GLU A 348 14.00 -41.05 3.88
C GLU A 348 13.07 -41.33 5.08
N LYS A 349 13.44 -42.34 5.88
CA LYS A 349 12.78 -42.72 7.14
C LYS A 349 13.09 -41.81 8.33
N ASP A 350 14.12 -40.98 8.22
CA ASP A 350 14.56 -40.03 9.27
C ASP A 350 13.95 -38.62 9.06
N LEU A 351 13.18 -38.42 7.98
CA LEU A 351 12.48 -37.17 7.69
C LEU A 351 11.13 -37.13 8.41
N GLN A 352 10.75 -35.95 8.93
CA GLN A 352 9.46 -35.78 9.60
C GLN A 352 8.40 -35.24 8.65
N TYR A 353 7.31 -36.00 8.51
CA TYR A 353 6.17 -35.61 7.69
C TYR A 353 5.01 -35.17 8.58
N LYS A 354 4.39 -34.04 8.25
CA LYS A 354 3.10 -33.65 8.83
C LYS A 354 1.99 -34.36 8.08
N ALA A 355 1.17 -35.11 8.79
CA ALA A 355 -0.04 -35.69 8.21
C ALA A 355 -1.00 -34.58 7.77
N VAL A 356 -1.44 -34.67 6.52
CA VAL A 356 -2.41 -33.73 5.91
C VAL A 356 -3.71 -34.43 5.49
N LEU A 357 -3.67 -35.74 5.25
CA LEU A 357 -4.87 -36.59 5.10
C LEU A 357 -4.67 -37.86 5.92
N SER A 358 -5.65 -38.18 6.74
CA SER A 358 -5.79 -39.45 7.47
C SER A 358 -6.69 -40.42 6.70
N GLU A 359 -6.79 -41.66 7.16
CA GLU A 359 -7.66 -42.65 6.52
C GLU A 359 -9.10 -42.16 6.33
N ASN A 360 -9.61 -42.35 5.11
CA ASN A 360 -10.94 -41.93 4.66
C ASN A 360 -11.15 -40.41 4.56
N GLU A 361 -10.12 -39.60 4.81
CA GLU A 361 -10.12 -38.17 4.48
C GLU A 361 -9.78 -37.95 3.01
N TYR A 362 -10.20 -36.80 2.49
CA TYR A 362 -9.90 -36.40 1.12
C TYR A 362 -9.67 -34.91 0.99
N PHE A 363 -8.89 -34.52 -0.02
CA PHE A 363 -8.90 -33.16 -0.56
C PHE A 363 -9.85 -33.05 -1.74
N GLY A 364 -10.67 -32.01 -1.75
CA GLY A 364 -11.33 -31.47 -2.93
C GLY A 364 -10.40 -30.56 -3.74
N ARG A 365 -10.89 -30.09 -4.89
CA ARG A 365 -10.19 -29.04 -5.66
C ARG A 365 -10.09 -27.76 -4.82
N GLU A 366 -8.95 -27.08 -4.94
CA GLU A 366 -8.59 -25.86 -4.21
C GLU A 366 -8.38 -26.06 -2.69
N GLU A 367 -8.31 -27.31 -2.22
CA GLU A 367 -7.92 -27.61 -0.84
C GLU A 367 -6.43 -27.91 -0.77
N PHE A 368 -5.72 -27.18 0.10
CA PHE A 368 -4.28 -27.28 0.33
C PHE A 368 -3.96 -27.36 1.82
N ALA A 369 -2.86 -28.04 2.16
CA ALA A 369 -2.32 -28.09 3.52
C ALA A 369 -0.83 -27.81 3.54
N GLN A 370 -0.39 -27.05 4.54
CA GLN A 370 0.99 -26.58 4.68
C GLN A 370 1.90 -27.56 5.42
N SER A 371 3.19 -27.55 5.09
CA SER A 371 4.28 -28.15 5.88
C SER A 371 4.38 -27.51 7.27
N LEU A 372 5.15 -28.11 8.19
CA LEU A 372 5.34 -27.55 9.55
C LEU A 372 6.01 -26.17 9.53
N SER A 373 6.93 -25.94 8.59
CA SER A 373 7.60 -24.66 8.37
C SER A 373 6.70 -23.59 7.73
N GLY A 374 5.55 -23.98 7.18
CA GLY A 374 4.69 -23.13 6.36
C GLY A 374 5.32 -22.71 5.02
N GLU A 375 6.48 -23.25 4.65
CA GLU A 375 7.20 -22.89 3.42
C GLU A 375 6.58 -23.54 2.17
N PHE A 376 6.01 -24.73 2.32
CA PHE A 376 5.39 -25.49 1.24
C PHE A 376 3.96 -25.85 1.57
N GLU A 377 3.12 -25.96 0.56
CA GLU A 377 1.78 -26.53 0.67
C GLU A 377 1.53 -27.58 -0.42
N ILE A 378 0.74 -28.61 -0.08
CA ILE A 378 0.33 -29.72 -0.95
C ILE A 378 -1.19 -29.72 -1.06
N GLY A 379 -1.73 -29.88 -2.27
CA GLY A 379 -3.17 -29.90 -2.49
C GLY A 379 -3.55 -30.07 -3.96
N LEU A 380 -4.86 -30.07 -4.23
CA LEU A 380 -5.39 -30.13 -5.61
C LEU A 380 -5.66 -28.72 -6.13
N SER A 381 -5.13 -28.40 -7.31
CA SER A 381 -5.45 -27.14 -8.00
C SER A 381 -6.89 -27.08 -8.53
N LYS A 382 -7.30 -25.91 -8.99
CA LYS A 382 -8.58 -25.65 -9.67
C LYS A 382 -8.75 -26.55 -10.89
N ALA A 383 -7.65 -26.83 -11.58
CA ALA A 383 -7.64 -27.75 -12.72
C ALA A 383 -7.77 -29.22 -12.31
N GLY A 384 -7.54 -29.55 -11.03
CA GLY A 384 -7.60 -30.89 -10.46
C GLY A 384 -6.25 -31.60 -10.37
N SER A 385 -5.15 -30.86 -10.50
CA SER A 385 -3.79 -31.41 -10.45
C SER A 385 -3.25 -31.41 -9.02
N LEU A 386 -2.69 -32.52 -8.56
CA LEU A 386 -1.96 -32.57 -7.29
C LEU A 386 -0.60 -31.89 -7.44
N LEU A 387 -0.34 -30.88 -6.62
CA LEU A 387 0.89 -30.09 -6.71
C LEU A 387 1.44 -29.66 -5.36
N VAL A 388 2.74 -29.41 -5.31
CA VAL A 388 3.41 -28.69 -4.22
C VAL A 388 3.77 -27.29 -4.71
N ARG A 389 3.45 -26.26 -3.93
CA ARG A 389 3.87 -24.88 -4.20
C ARG A 389 4.50 -24.23 -2.98
N LYS A 390 5.30 -23.19 -3.21
CA LYS A 390 5.89 -22.37 -2.14
C LYS A 390 4.92 -21.29 -1.68
N THR A 391 4.73 -21.18 -0.37
CA THR A 391 3.75 -20.27 0.24
C THR A 391 4.22 -18.81 0.30
N ARG A 392 5.54 -18.56 0.33
CA ARG A 392 6.09 -17.26 0.79
C ARG A 392 6.34 -16.19 -0.28
N LYS A 393 6.28 -16.47 -1.60
CA LYS A 393 6.61 -15.43 -2.61
C LYS A 393 5.85 -15.41 -3.94
N THR A 394 5.21 -16.47 -4.43
CA THR A 394 4.66 -16.45 -5.81
C THR A 394 3.61 -17.53 -6.11
N SER A 395 3.17 -18.34 -5.15
CA SER A 395 2.48 -19.61 -5.46
C SER A 395 3.25 -20.46 -6.48
N GLU A 396 4.58 -20.31 -6.56
CA GLU A 396 5.44 -21.04 -7.49
C GLU A 396 5.24 -22.54 -7.31
N VAL A 397 4.75 -23.19 -8.37
CA VAL A 397 4.57 -24.63 -8.41
C VAL A 397 5.94 -25.27 -8.56
N VAL A 398 6.37 -25.97 -7.53
CA VAL A 398 7.70 -26.60 -7.45
C VAL A 398 7.66 -28.10 -7.70
N TRP A 399 6.48 -28.70 -7.68
CA TRP A 399 6.26 -30.09 -8.10
C TRP A 399 4.80 -30.32 -8.49
N VAL A 400 4.55 -31.19 -9.48
CA VAL A 400 3.21 -31.64 -9.92
C VAL A 400 3.23 -33.16 -10.10
N LEU A 401 2.11 -33.81 -9.80
CA LEU A 401 1.95 -35.24 -10.07
C LEU A 401 1.75 -35.50 -11.58
N GLU A 402 2.68 -36.27 -12.14
CA GLU A 402 2.69 -36.66 -13.55
C GLU A 402 2.65 -38.19 -13.71
N ASP A 403 2.18 -38.65 -14.88
CA ASP A 403 2.27 -40.06 -15.25
C ASP A 403 3.65 -40.44 -15.82
N SER A 404 3.83 -41.71 -16.18
CA SER A 404 5.12 -42.21 -16.72
C SER A 404 5.53 -41.58 -18.07
N MET A 405 4.68 -40.77 -18.68
CA MET A 405 4.95 -40.03 -19.91
C MET A 405 5.10 -38.51 -19.66
N GLY A 406 5.15 -38.07 -18.40
CA GLY A 406 5.26 -36.65 -18.03
C GLY A 406 3.98 -35.86 -18.22
N ARG A 407 2.81 -36.53 -18.27
CA ARG A 407 1.52 -35.83 -18.40
C ARG A 407 0.92 -35.58 -17.03
N ILE A 408 0.46 -34.35 -16.80
CA ILE A 408 -0.18 -33.95 -15.55
C ILE A 408 -1.46 -34.76 -15.32
N ILE A 409 -1.58 -35.35 -14.14
CA ILE A 409 -2.73 -36.14 -13.74
C ILE A 409 -3.79 -35.23 -13.11
N ILE A 410 -5.03 -35.38 -13.58
CA ILE A 410 -6.15 -34.52 -13.19
C ILE A 410 -7.29 -35.35 -12.58
N GLY A 411 -7.75 -34.95 -11.40
CA GLY A 411 -8.92 -35.49 -10.73
C GLY A 411 -9.65 -34.44 -9.89
N ASP A 412 -10.81 -34.82 -9.37
CA ASP A 412 -11.68 -33.97 -8.56
C ASP A 412 -11.42 -34.11 -7.06
N LYS A 413 -10.92 -35.28 -6.64
CA LYS A 413 -10.67 -35.59 -5.24
C LYS A 413 -9.44 -36.47 -5.05
N LEU A 414 -8.67 -36.21 -3.99
CA LEU A 414 -7.54 -37.03 -3.55
C LEU A 414 -7.90 -37.71 -2.24
N TYR A 415 -7.99 -39.03 -2.25
CA TYR A 415 -8.45 -39.85 -1.12
C TYR A 415 -7.30 -40.65 -0.52
N MET A 416 -7.18 -40.62 0.80
CA MET A 416 -6.34 -41.57 1.53
C MET A 416 -7.19 -42.78 1.94
N GLN A 417 -6.88 -43.96 1.39
CA GLN A 417 -7.65 -45.18 1.63
C GLN A 417 -7.10 -45.99 2.81
N ASN A 418 -7.98 -46.78 3.43
CA ASN A 418 -7.65 -47.66 4.56
C ASN A 418 -6.79 -48.89 4.17
N ASP A 419 -6.52 -49.09 2.89
CA ASP A 419 -5.61 -50.13 2.38
C ASP A 419 -4.17 -49.61 2.22
N GLY A 420 -3.94 -48.31 2.51
CA GLY A 420 -2.65 -47.65 2.35
C GLY A 420 -2.43 -47.02 0.98
N ASN A 421 -3.42 -47.00 0.08
CA ASN A 421 -3.34 -46.27 -1.18
C ASN A 421 -3.78 -44.80 -1.06
N LEU A 422 -3.03 -43.90 -1.68
CA LEU A 422 -3.49 -42.58 -2.05
C LEU A 422 -4.10 -42.65 -3.46
N VAL A 423 -5.36 -42.28 -3.60
CA VAL A 423 -6.12 -42.44 -4.86
C VAL A 423 -6.72 -41.13 -5.30
N MET A 424 -6.46 -40.76 -6.55
CA MET A 424 -7.10 -39.63 -7.19
C MET A 424 -8.31 -40.09 -7.99
N ARG A 425 -9.45 -39.42 -7.84
CA ARG A 425 -10.73 -39.79 -8.46
C ARG A 425 -11.38 -38.63 -9.21
N ARG A 426 -12.19 -38.94 -10.23
CA ARG A 426 -13.10 -37.98 -10.89
C ARG A 426 -14.45 -37.88 -10.17
N GLY A 427 -15.27 -36.93 -10.57
CA GLY A 427 -16.60 -36.66 -10.00
C GLY A 427 -17.59 -37.81 -10.13
N ASP A 428 -17.38 -38.72 -11.07
CA ASP A 428 -18.09 -40.00 -11.20
C ASP A 428 -17.56 -41.11 -10.28
N ASN A 429 -16.61 -40.76 -9.41
CA ASN A 429 -15.90 -41.62 -8.47
C ASN A 429 -14.97 -42.67 -9.11
N SER A 430 -14.70 -42.57 -10.42
CA SER A 430 -13.69 -43.41 -11.09
C SER A 430 -12.28 -43.01 -10.67
N ALA A 431 -11.42 -44.01 -10.40
CA ALA A 431 -10.03 -43.77 -10.06
C ALA A 431 -9.22 -43.44 -11.32
N VAL A 432 -8.52 -42.30 -11.30
CA VAL A 432 -7.65 -41.84 -12.40
C VAL A 432 -6.18 -42.06 -12.11
N TRP A 433 -5.81 -42.18 -10.84
CA TRP A 433 -4.46 -42.50 -10.41
C TRP A 433 -4.45 -43.11 -9.01
N THR A 434 -3.43 -43.90 -8.72
CA THR A 434 -3.17 -44.48 -7.40
C THR A 434 -1.67 -44.54 -7.16
N SER A 435 -1.25 -44.31 -5.91
CA SER A 435 0.13 -44.47 -5.45
C SER A 435 0.63 -45.92 -5.52
N LYS A 436 -0.27 -46.90 -5.60
CA LYS A 436 0.02 -48.35 -5.54
C LYS A 436 0.84 -48.73 -4.31
N SER A 437 0.56 -48.09 -3.19
CA SER A 437 1.28 -48.24 -1.92
C SER A 437 0.56 -49.17 -0.94
N ALA A 438 -0.52 -49.82 -1.37
CA ALA A 438 -1.24 -50.76 -0.52
C ALA A 438 -0.34 -51.89 -0.02
N ASN A 439 -0.41 -52.13 1.29
CA ASN A 439 0.31 -53.19 1.96
C ASN A 439 -0.66 -53.98 2.85
N ALA A 440 -0.91 -55.24 2.49
CA ALA A 440 -1.85 -56.10 3.21
C ALA A 440 -1.39 -56.44 4.65
N ASP A 441 -0.09 -56.30 4.93
CA ASP A 441 0.52 -56.51 6.25
C ASP A 441 0.93 -55.19 6.92
N GLY A 442 0.39 -54.05 6.46
CA GLY A 442 0.77 -52.71 6.91
C GLY A 442 0.16 -52.28 8.26
N PRO A 443 0.52 -51.08 8.76
CA PRO A 443 0.08 -50.53 10.03
C PRO A 443 -1.45 -50.39 10.14
N SER A 444 -1.97 -50.25 11.37
CA SER A 444 -3.41 -50.14 11.62
C SER A 444 -4.04 -48.81 11.18
N GLN A 445 -3.22 -47.79 10.86
CA GLN A 445 -3.65 -46.48 10.38
C GLN A 445 -2.64 -45.89 9.40
N TYR A 446 -3.12 -45.41 8.24
CA TYR A 446 -2.33 -44.74 7.22
C TYR A 446 -2.59 -43.23 7.13
N SER A 447 -1.57 -42.48 6.70
CA SER A 447 -1.65 -41.04 6.47
C SER A 447 -0.86 -40.64 5.23
N PHE A 448 -1.28 -39.53 4.61
CA PHE A 448 -0.51 -38.82 3.59
C PHE A 448 -0.08 -37.46 4.15
N GLY A 449 1.14 -37.03 3.83
CA GLY A 449 1.72 -35.82 4.43
C GLY A 449 2.85 -35.19 3.63
N ILE A 450 3.28 -34.01 4.08
CA ILE A 450 4.37 -33.22 3.50
C ILE A 450 5.39 -32.85 4.60
N ASN A 451 6.67 -32.76 4.24
CA ASN A 451 7.74 -32.30 5.14
C ASN A 451 8.20 -30.86 4.81
N ASN A 452 9.15 -30.35 5.60
CA ASN A 452 9.66 -28.97 5.47
C ASN A 452 10.53 -28.73 4.23
N CYS A 453 10.79 -29.76 3.43
CA CYS A 453 11.56 -29.67 2.19
C CYS A 453 10.67 -29.81 0.94
N GLY A 454 9.35 -29.84 1.09
CA GLY A 454 8.42 -30.03 -0.02
C GLY A 454 8.39 -31.45 -0.58
N ARG A 455 8.87 -32.45 0.18
CA ARG A 455 8.65 -33.87 -0.13
C ARG A 455 7.33 -34.33 0.47
N VAL A 456 6.67 -35.25 -0.23
CA VAL A 456 5.40 -35.85 0.22
C VAL A 456 5.55 -37.35 0.41
N ALA A 457 4.78 -37.92 1.34
CA ALA A 457 4.83 -39.34 1.63
C ALA A 457 3.49 -39.90 2.09
N VAL A 458 3.29 -41.20 1.83
CA VAL A 458 2.29 -42.05 2.49
C VAL A 458 3.00 -42.88 3.56
N PHE A 459 2.50 -42.85 4.80
CA PHE A 459 3.17 -43.46 5.96
C PHE A 459 2.19 -43.95 7.04
N GLY A 460 2.66 -44.80 7.96
CA GLY A 460 1.89 -45.27 9.12
C GLY A 460 1.86 -44.31 10.31
N ALA A 461 0.78 -44.31 11.09
CA ALA A 461 0.56 -43.35 12.20
C ALA A 461 1.53 -43.47 13.39
N SER A 462 2.29 -44.56 13.53
CA SER A 462 3.12 -44.85 14.72
C SER A 462 4.58 -44.38 14.63
N ASN A 463 4.80 -43.19 14.03
CA ASN A 463 6.08 -42.52 13.71
C ASN A 463 6.45 -42.65 12.23
N SER A 464 7.03 -41.59 11.65
CA SER A 464 7.36 -41.41 10.21
C SER A 464 8.38 -42.41 9.63
N THR A 465 8.65 -43.52 10.31
CA THR A 465 9.66 -44.51 9.94
C THR A 465 9.15 -45.57 8.95
N ASP A 466 7.83 -45.73 8.84
CA ASP A 466 7.16 -46.69 7.93
C ASP A 466 6.60 -45.99 6.68
N ILE A 467 7.52 -45.53 5.83
CA ILE A 467 7.20 -44.89 4.56
C ILE A 467 6.84 -45.94 3.51
N LEU A 468 5.65 -45.81 2.89
CA LEU A 468 5.11 -46.73 1.88
C LEU A 468 5.24 -46.18 0.46
N TRP A 469 5.28 -44.86 0.31
CA TRP A 469 5.43 -44.16 -0.96
C TRP A 469 5.90 -42.74 -0.74
N THR A 470 6.74 -42.21 -1.64
CA THR A 470 7.19 -40.81 -1.62
C THR A 470 7.18 -40.17 -3.00
N ALA A 471 7.06 -38.84 -3.02
CA ALA A 471 7.24 -38.00 -4.19
C ALA A 471 7.58 -36.55 -3.77
N GLY A 472 7.47 -35.59 -4.69
CA GLY A 472 7.76 -34.18 -4.41
C GLY A 472 9.16 -33.75 -4.83
N ILE A 473 9.64 -32.66 -4.22
CA ILE A 473 10.92 -32.01 -4.55
C ILE A 473 12.10 -32.94 -4.24
N GLN A 474 12.95 -33.19 -5.24
CA GLN A 474 14.14 -34.03 -5.11
C GLN A 474 15.37 -33.18 -4.75
N GLY A 475 16.20 -33.63 -3.81
CA GLY A 475 17.42 -32.92 -3.39
C GLY A 475 17.81 -33.10 -1.93
N ASN A 476 18.94 -32.51 -1.52
CA ASN A 476 19.42 -32.58 -0.13
C ASN A 476 18.45 -31.84 0.81
N CYS A 477 17.80 -32.60 1.70
CA CYS A 477 16.87 -32.07 2.69
C CYS A 477 17.52 -32.08 4.08
N ILE A 478 17.46 -30.96 4.78
CA ILE A 478 17.89 -30.85 6.18
C ILE A 478 16.66 -30.42 6.99
N ASP A 479 15.93 -31.40 7.51
CA ASP A 479 14.74 -31.19 8.34
C ASP A 479 15.17 -31.02 9.81
N LYS A 480 15.44 -29.78 10.23
CA LYS A 480 15.81 -29.48 11.63
C LYS A 480 14.56 -29.20 12.45
N THR A 481 14.27 -30.07 13.41
CA THR A 481 13.34 -29.77 14.51
C THR A 481 14.03 -28.95 15.62
N PRO A 482 13.29 -28.12 16.38
CA PRO A 482 13.76 -27.60 17.67
C PRO A 482 13.86 -28.78 18.64
N SER A 483 15.08 -29.12 19.08
CA SER A 483 15.28 -30.22 20.03
C SER A 483 14.84 -29.84 21.45
N ASP A 484 14.03 -30.72 22.04
CA ASP A 484 13.57 -30.84 23.43
C ASP A 484 14.65 -30.50 24.50
N PRO A 485 14.35 -29.66 25.53
CA PRO A 485 15.34 -29.28 26.54
C PRO A 485 15.55 -30.39 27.59
N GLN A 486 16.54 -31.27 27.37
CA GLN A 486 17.07 -32.11 28.46
C GLN A 486 18.11 -31.35 29.31
N THR A 487 17.71 -31.11 30.56
CA THR A 487 18.48 -31.05 31.82
C THR A 487 20.00 -30.81 31.76
N ILE A 488 20.46 -29.65 32.24
CA ILE A 488 21.85 -29.41 32.68
C ILE A 488 21.82 -28.82 34.12
N PRO A 489 22.64 -29.32 35.07
CA PRO A 489 22.62 -28.94 36.48
C PRO A 489 23.36 -27.60 36.76
N PRO A 490 23.19 -26.99 37.96
CA PRO A 490 23.53 -25.58 38.17
C PRO A 490 25.03 -25.38 38.38
N VAL A 491 25.61 -24.40 37.70
CA VAL A 491 26.93 -23.85 38.03
C VAL A 491 26.77 -22.40 38.50
N SER A 492 27.36 -22.14 39.66
CA SER A 492 27.33 -20.93 40.46
C SER A 492 27.84 -19.67 39.76
N ASN A 493 27.06 -18.59 39.88
CA ASN A 493 27.48 -17.22 39.60
C ASN A 493 28.61 -16.74 40.54
N PRO A 494 29.42 -15.79 40.04
CA PRO A 494 29.65 -14.57 40.79
C PRO A 494 29.26 -13.31 39.99
N MET A 495 28.36 -12.54 40.58
CA MET A 495 28.15 -11.08 40.50
C MET A 495 29.48 -10.29 40.42
N LEU A 496 29.67 -9.10 39.81
CA LEU A 496 28.86 -7.94 39.42
C LEU A 496 29.67 -7.15 38.35
N SER A 497 29.07 -6.41 37.40
CA SER A 497 28.77 -4.95 37.49
C SER A 497 28.13 -4.48 36.16
N PRO A 498 27.36 -3.36 36.14
CA PRO A 498 26.31 -3.12 35.16
C PRO A 498 26.83 -2.44 33.89
N SER A 499 26.37 -2.92 32.74
CA SER A 499 26.48 -2.22 31.44
C SER A 499 25.17 -1.51 31.11
N PRO A 500 25.21 -0.41 30.33
CA PRO A 500 24.08 0.48 30.10
C PRO A 500 22.98 -0.21 29.29
N ILE A 501 21.74 0.20 29.55
CA ILE A 501 20.55 -0.17 28.78
C ILE A 501 20.77 0.24 27.32
N GLU A 502 20.95 -0.74 26.43
CA GLU A 502 20.77 -0.52 24.99
C GLU A 502 19.27 -0.36 24.72
N THR A 503 18.88 0.85 24.32
CA THR A 503 17.65 1.10 23.57
C THR A 503 17.67 0.27 22.29
N PRO A 504 16.67 -0.60 22.04
CA PRO A 504 16.59 -1.29 20.76
C PRO A 504 16.28 -0.29 19.65
N SER A 505 17.09 -0.34 18.59
CA SER A 505 16.86 0.30 17.30
C SER A 505 15.57 -0.27 16.67
N PRO A 506 14.71 0.53 16.01
CA PRO A 506 13.52 0.04 15.33
C PRO A 506 13.89 -0.57 13.98
N GLU A 507 14.54 -1.73 13.99
CA GLU A 507 14.44 -2.67 12.87
C GLU A 507 13.25 -3.58 13.15
N SER A 508 12.06 -3.14 12.74
CA SER A 508 10.87 -4.00 12.70
C SER A 508 11.06 -5.05 11.59
N ARG A 509 11.54 -6.22 11.98
CA ARG A 509 11.36 -7.45 11.21
C ARG A 509 9.86 -7.73 11.15
N ARG A 510 9.26 -7.63 9.96
CA ARG A 510 7.85 -7.95 9.68
C ARG A 510 7.50 -9.39 10.11
N PRO A 511 6.67 -9.61 11.15
CA PRO A 511 6.09 -10.89 11.49
C PRO A 511 4.57 -10.81 11.25
N THR A 512 4.08 -11.09 10.04
CA THR A 512 2.64 -10.96 9.75
C THR A 512 1.82 -12.23 10.01
N SER A 513 2.44 -13.39 10.26
CA SER A 513 1.69 -14.52 10.84
C SER A 513 1.62 -14.39 12.36
N VAL A 514 0.54 -13.80 12.87
CA VAL A 514 0.29 -13.72 14.30
C VAL A 514 -0.04 -15.12 14.83
N SER A 515 0.84 -15.68 15.65
CA SER A 515 0.61 -16.98 16.30
C SER A 515 -0.48 -16.84 17.37
N PHE A 516 -1.37 -17.82 17.46
CA PHE A 516 -2.44 -17.84 18.46
C PHE A 516 -2.62 -19.21 19.12
N SER A 517 -3.12 -19.19 20.35
CA SER A 517 -3.61 -20.35 21.09
C SER A 517 -5.14 -20.31 21.13
N VAL A 518 -5.79 -21.45 20.93
CA VAL A 518 -7.22 -21.59 21.19
C VAL A 518 -7.43 -21.78 22.68
N VAL A 519 -8.09 -20.82 23.32
CA VAL A 519 -8.44 -20.83 24.75
C VAL A 519 -9.66 -21.71 25.01
N LEU A 520 -10.70 -21.56 24.17
CA LEU A 520 -11.90 -22.40 24.20
C LEU A 520 -12.39 -22.66 22.77
N ARG A 521 -12.63 -23.93 22.44
CA ARG A 521 -13.37 -24.31 21.23
C ARG A 521 -14.87 -24.23 21.47
N SER A 522 -15.63 -24.30 20.39
CA SER A 522 -17.09 -24.40 20.48
C SER A 522 -17.51 -25.57 21.37
N ASN A 523 -18.47 -25.31 22.27
CA ASN A 523 -18.92 -26.18 23.35
C ASN A 523 -17.93 -26.46 24.48
N GLU A 524 -16.79 -25.77 24.53
CA GLU A 524 -15.87 -25.86 25.67
C GLU A 524 -16.15 -24.78 26.72
N GLN A 525 -15.91 -25.15 27.97
CA GLN A 525 -16.06 -24.26 29.11
C GLN A 525 -14.78 -24.24 29.94
N LEU A 526 -14.29 -23.04 30.26
CA LEU A 526 -13.29 -22.87 31.30
C LEU A 526 -14.01 -22.90 32.65
N ILE A 527 -13.67 -23.89 33.49
CA ILE A 527 -14.29 -24.08 34.81
C ILE A 527 -13.29 -23.72 35.91
N GLY A 528 -13.66 -22.72 36.70
CA GLY A 528 -12.99 -22.40 37.97
C GLY A 528 -12.03 -21.23 37.88
N ARG A 529 -11.98 -20.47 38.98
CA ARG A 529 -11.05 -19.36 39.14
C ARG A 529 -9.62 -19.86 39.34
N GLY A 530 -8.63 -19.07 38.93
CA GLY A 530 -7.22 -19.44 38.97
C GLY A 530 -6.80 -20.39 37.84
N LYS A 531 -7.63 -20.55 36.80
CA LYS A 531 -7.30 -21.31 35.58
C LYS A 531 -6.97 -20.33 34.46
N PHE A 532 -5.84 -20.57 33.82
CA PHE A 532 -5.27 -19.71 32.78
C PHE A 532 -4.87 -20.52 31.55
N ALA A 533 -4.98 -19.90 30.37
CA ALA A 533 -4.48 -20.40 29.11
C ALA A 533 -3.38 -19.46 28.59
N SER A 534 -2.26 -20.02 28.13
CA SER A 534 -1.08 -19.25 27.72
C SER A 534 -1.10 -18.89 26.23
N SER A 535 -0.57 -17.71 25.89
CA SER A 535 -0.20 -17.36 24.53
C SER A 535 0.87 -18.32 23.99
N PRO A 536 1.00 -18.50 22.66
CA PRO A 536 1.98 -19.43 22.08
C PRO A 536 3.43 -19.17 22.52
N ASN A 537 3.81 -17.90 22.64
CA ASN A 537 5.13 -17.48 23.13
C ASN A 537 5.29 -17.58 24.66
N GLY A 538 4.24 -17.96 25.40
CA GLY A 538 4.22 -18.10 26.85
C GLY A 538 4.33 -16.79 27.64
N GLN A 539 4.34 -15.62 26.99
CA GLN A 539 4.50 -14.33 27.67
C GLN A 539 3.24 -13.85 28.39
N TYR A 540 2.08 -14.27 27.90
CA TYR A 540 0.79 -13.84 28.38
C TYR A 540 -0.08 -15.04 28.75
N GLU A 541 -0.94 -14.83 29.75
CA GLU A 541 -1.92 -15.81 30.18
C GLU A 541 -3.27 -15.15 30.39
N VAL A 542 -4.35 -15.75 29.86
CA VAL A 542 -5.72 -15.29 30.04
C VAL A 542 -6.52 -16.26 30.90
N GLY A 543 -7.26 -15.73 31.87
CA GLY A 543 -8.00 -16.57 32.81
C GLY A 543 -8.82 -15.79 33.83
N LEU A 544 -9.52 -16.51 34.69
CA LEU A 544 -10.30 -15.91 35.78
C LEU A 544 -9.43 -15.73 37.02
N ASP A 545 -9.38 -14.51 37.57
CA ASP A 545 -8.65 -14.27 38.82
C ASP A 545 -9.28 -15.03 40.00
N SER A 546 -8.45 -15.49 40.94
CA SER A 546 -8.87 -16.35 42.06
C SER A 546 -9.77 -15.65 43.09
N LYS A 547 -9.67 -14.33 43.24
CA LYS A 547 -10.33 -13.56 44.31
C LYS A 547 -11.68 -12.99 43.87
N THR A 548 -11.70 -12.29 42.74
CA THR A 548 -12.87 -11.54 42.27
C THR A 548 -13.63 -12.24 41.15
N GLY A 549 -13.00 -13.16 40.43
CA GLY A 549 -13.60 -13.78 39.24
C GLY A 549 -13.73 -12.80 38.07
N ARG A 550 -12.77 -11.91 37.89
CA ARG A 550 -12.59 -11.07 36.69
C ARG A 550 -11.86 -11.88 35.63
N LEU A 551 -12.19 -11.67 34.36
CA LEU A 551 -11.38 -12.15 33.25
C LEU A 551 -10.20 -11.20 33.07
N ILE A 552 -8.98 -11.70 33.25
CA ILE A 552 -7.77 -10.90 33.22
C ILE A 552 -6.72 -11.49 32.26
N ILE A 553 -5.82 -10.62 31.81
CA ILE A 553 -4.58 -11.00 31.14
C ILE A 553 -3.41 -10.69 32.08
N MET A 554 -2.58 -11.69 32.30
CA MET A 554 -1.38 -11.62 33.13
C MET A 554 -0.13 -11.68 32.26
N ARG A 555 0.93 -10.97 32.67
CA ARG A 555 2.28 -11.22 32.17
C ARG A 555 2.91 -12.34 32.99
N THR A 556 3.27 -13.44 32.34
CA THR A 556 3.73 -14.68 33.00
C THR A 556 5.00 -14.45 33.84
N ILE A 557 5.97 -13.71 33.32
CA ILE A 557 7.28 -13.54 33.98
C ILE A 557 7.23 -12.68 35.24
N SER A 558 6.39 -11.66 35.26
CA SER A 558 6.26 -10.69 36.37
C SER A 558 5.07 -10.97 37.27
N ASN A 559 4.17 -11.88 36.84
CA ASN A 559 2.93 -12.21 37.53
C ASN A 559 2.12 -10.95 37.90
N ASN A 560 2.00 -10.01 36.97
CA ASN A 560 1.18 -8.81 37.12
C ASN A 560 0.04 -8.78 36.10
N GLU A 561 -1.09 -8.25 36.55
CA GLU A 561 -2.27 -7.99 35.72
C GLU A 561 -1.96 -6.84 34.75
N LEU A 562 -2.25 -7.06 33.47
CA LEU A 562 -2.10 -6.06 32.41
C LEU A 562 -3.45 -5.53 31.93
N TRP A 563 -4.50 -6.35 32.01
CA TRP A 563 -5.81 -6.03 31.47
C TRP A 563 -6.90 -6.82 32.19
N THR A 564 -8.10 -6.24 32.24
CA THR A 564 -9.33 -6.90 32.72
C THR A 564 -10.50 -6.55 31.81
N LEU A 565 -11.43 -7.50 31.64
CA LEU A 565 -12.66 -7.28 30.88
C LEU A 565 -13.54 -6.22 31.57
N ARG A 566 -14.03 -5.30 30.75
CA ARG A 566 -14.99 -4.26 31.13
C ARG A 566 -16.25 -4.34 30.26
N ASP A 567 -17.38 -3.90 30.82
CA ASP A 567 -18.62 -3.73 30.08
C ASP A 567 -18.62 -2.43 29.25
N LYS A 568 -19.74 -2.14 28.58
CA LYS A 568 -19.91 -0.96 27.72
C LYS A 568 -19.83 0.37 28.49
N SER A 569 -20.03 0.34 29.81
CA SER A 569 -19.91 1.52 30.69
C SER A 569 -18.48 1.71 31.22
N GLY A 570 -17.58 0.76 30.94
CA GLY A 570 -16.21 0.74 31.46
C GLY A 570 -16.08 0.05 32.83
N ASP A 571 -17.17 -0.53 33.35
CA ASP A 571 -17.17 -1.19 34.64
C ASP A 571 -16.62 -2.62 34.54
N GLU A 572 -15.84 -3.02 35.55
CA GLU A 572 -15.25 -4.37 35.58
C GLU A 572 -16.32 -5.43 35.81
N ILE A 573 -16.22 -6.54 35.07
CA ILE A 573 -17.17 -7.64 35.20
C ILE A 573 -16.68 -8.61 36.29
N LEU A 574 -17.37 -8.59 37.43
CA LEU A 574 -17.01 -9.35 38.62
C LEU A 574 -17.78 -10.67 38.71
N ASN A 575 -17.36 -11.55 39.63
CA ASN A 575 -18.06 -12.76 40.01
C ASN A 575 -18.25 -13.81 38.90
N ILE A 576 -17.46 -13.72 37.83
CA ILE A 576 -17.42 -14.76 36.80
C ILE A 576 -16.85 -16.03 37.42
N SER A 577 -17.49 -17.14 37.11
CA SER A 577 -17.07 -18.48 37.55
C SER A 577 -16.98 -19.47 36.40
N LYS A 578 -17.59 -19.12 35.27
CA LYS A 578 -17.69 -19.94 34.06
C LYS A 578 -17.54 -19.03 32.85
N ILE A 579 -16.63 -19.40 31.96
CA ILE A 579 -16.56 -18.85 30.60
C ILE A 579 -16.92 -19.99 29.67
N TYR A 580 -17.93 -19.79 28.83
CA TYR A 580 -18.46 -20.83 27.97
C TYR A 580 -18.51 -20.34 26.53
N MET A 581 -17.77 -21.02 25.66
CA MET A 581 -17.87 -20.80 24.22
C MET A 581 -19.03 -21.66 23.69
N GLN A 582 -20.18 -21.04 23.44
CA GLN A 582 -21.42 -21.74 23.12
C GLN A 582 -21.38 -22.35 21.71
N SER A 583 -22.26 -23.34 21.46
CA SER A 583 -22.41 -23.97 20.15
C SER A 583 -22.85 -23.01 19.04
N ASP A 584 -23.49 -21.90 19.40
CA ASP A 584 -23.95 -20.87 18.48
C ASP A 584 -22.88 -19.81 18.17
N GLY A 585 -21.66 -19.95 18.71
CA GLY A 585 -20.56 -19.00 18.49
C GLY A 585 -20.51 -17.84 19.47
N ASN A 586 -21.39 -17.79 20.48
CA ASN A 586 -21.36 -16.74 21.49
C ASN A 586 -20.44 -17.10 22.66
N LEU A 587 -19.54 -16.20 23.08
CA LEU A 587 -18.74 -16.36 24.28
C LEU A 587 -19.51 -15.78 25.46
N VAL A 588 -19.93 -16.61 26.41
CA VAL A 588 -20.77 -16.18 27.54
C VAL A 588 -20.06 -16.39 28.87
N MET A 589 -20.17 -15.39 29.74
CA MET A 589 -19.63 -15.42 31.10
C MET A 589 -20.76 -15.50 32.11
N LYS A 590 -20.65 -16.43 33.06
CA LYS A 590 -21.70 -16.72 34.04
C LYS A 590 -21.19 -16.77 35.47
N SER A 591 -22.07 -16.40 36.40
CA SER A 591 -21.87 -16.57 37.84
C SER A 591 -21.97 -18.03 38.26
N SER A 592 -21.67 -18.33 39.53
CA SER A 592 -21.76 -19.69 40.06
C SER A 592 -23.19 -20.22 40.11
N SER A 593 -24.19 -19.32 40.14
CA SER A 593 -25.63 -19.64 40.06
C SER A 593 -26.14 -19.74 38.62
N ASN A 594 -25.26 -19.73 37.60
CA ASN A 594 -25.57 -19.71 36.17
C ASN A 594 -26.27 -18.43 35.66
N GLU A 595 -26.25 -17.35 36.42
CA GLU A 595 -26.67 -16.03 35.94
C GLU A 595 -25.73 -15.55 34.83
N GLY A 596 -26.28 -15.02 33.73
CA GLY A 596 -25.50 -14.44 32.64
C GLY A 596 -24.98 -13.06 33.03
N LEU A 597 -23.66 -12.88 33.04
CA LEU A 597 -23.00 -11.64 33.44
C LEU A 597 -22.55 -10.82 32.22
N TRP A 598 -22.12 -11.49 31.16
CA TRP A 598 -21.61 -10.86 29.94
C TRP A 598 -21.66 -11.83 28.75
N ASN A 599 -21.71 -11.28 27.52
CA ASN A 599 -21.52 -12.06 26.30
C ASN A 599 -20.85 -11.23 25.19
N SER A 600 -20.20 -11.90 24.23
CA SER A 600 -19.50 -11.26 23.11
C SER A 600 -20.40 -10.78 21.99
N GLU A 601 -21.71 -11.06 22.04
CA GLU A 601 -22.68 -10.74 20.99
C GLU A 601 -22.34 -11.41 19.64
N THR A 602 -21.64 -12.55 19.67
CA THR A 602 -21.18 -13.28 18.46
C THR A 602 -22.00 -14.53 18.13
N SER A 603 -23.25 -14.61 18.62
CA SER A 603 -24.17 -15.70 18.29
C SER A 603 -24.42 -15.83 16.76
N GLN A 604 -24.93 -16.97 16.31
CA GLN A 604 -25.15 -17.34 14.90
C GLN A 604 -23.88 -17.68 14.09
N ASN A 605 -22.78 -17.98 14.77
CA ASN A 605 -21.50 -18.37 14.19
C ASN A 605 -21.05 -19.74 14.73
N PRO A 606 -21.78 -20.83 14.42
CA PRO A 606 -21.59 -22.13 15.06
C PRO A 606 -20.21 -22.72 14.78
N GLY A 607 -19.47 -23.07 15.82
CA GLY A 607 -18.06 -23.48 15.69
C GLY A 607 -17.06 -22.37 16.01
N GLY A 608 -17.51 -21.22 16.52
CA GLY A 608 -16.62 -20.16 16.98
C GLY A 608 -15.64 -20.63 18.06
N GLU A 609 -14.49 -19.95 18.13
CA GLU A 609 -13.40 -20.21 19.06
C GLU A 609 -12.97 -18.94 19.78
N PHE A 610 -12.68 -19.03 21.07
CA PHE A 610 -12.04 -17.97 21.84
C PHE A 610 -10.52 -18.17 21.84
N ARG A 611 -9.75 -17.13 21.52
CA ARG A 611 -8.31 -17.21 21.25
C ARG A 611 -7.53 -16.12 22.00
N ILE A 612 -6.25 -16.38 22.21
CA ILE A 612 -5.23 -15.42 22.65
C ILE A 612 -4.04 -15.49 21.70
N ASP A 613 -3.52 -14.34 21.27
CA ASP A 613 -2.33 -14.26 20.43
C ASP A 613 -1.04 -13.92 21.20
N ASP A 614 0.08 -13.90 20.49
CA ASP A 614 1.41 -13.60 21.03
C ASP A 614 1.57 -12.18 21.59
N SER A 615 0.67 -11.24 21.26
CA SER A 615 0.67 -9.91 21.88
C SER A 615 -0.21 -9.83 23.12
N GLY A 616 -0.99 -10.87 23.41
CA GLY A 616 -2.04 -10.83 24.42
C GLY A 616 -3.33 -10.17 23.94
N GLN A 617 -3.55 -10.07 22.63
CA GLN A 617 -4.87 -9.75 22.10
C GLN A 617 -5.78 -10.97 22.26
N LEU A 618 -7.04 -10.71 22.62
CA LEU A 618 -8.09 -11.71 22.72
C LEU A 618 -9.05 -11.57 21.56
N SER A 619 -9.53 -12.70 21.05
CA SER A 619 -10.49 -12.69 19.96
C SER A 619 -11.48 -13.83 20.03
N VAL A 620 -12.69 -13.59 19.53
CA VAL A 620 -13.63 -14.66 19.16
C VAL A 620 -13.58 -14.78 17.64
N ASN A 621 -13.19 -15.94 17.14
CA ASN A 621 -13.08 -16.20 15.71
C ASN A 621 -14.07 -17.25 15.23
N PHE A 622 -14.53 -17.11 13.99
CA PHE A 622 -15.31 -18.12 13.28
C PHE A 622 -14.70 -18.37 11.91
N GLN A 623 -14.25 -19.60 11.63
CA GLN A 623 -13.60 -19.95 10.36
C GLN A 623 -12.44 -19.02 9.98
N GLY A 624 -11.67 -18.57 10.97
CA GLY A 624 -10.58 -17.60 10.77
C GLY A 624 -10.99 -16.14 10.93
N THR A 625 -12.25 -15.79 10.65
CA THR A 625 -12.83 -14.44 10.83
C THR A 625 -12.77 -13.99 12.29
N PRO A 626 -12.13 -12.88 12.65
CA PRO A 626 -12.36 -12.25 13.94
C PRO A 626 -13.76 -11.62 13.96
N LEU A 627 -14.58 -12.01 14.94
CA LEU A 627 -15.92 -11.45 15.18
C LEU A 627 -15.93 -10.44 16.34
N TRP A 628 -14.93 -10.52 17.20
CA TRP A 628 -14.78 -9.71 18.40
C TRP A 628 -13.30 -9.67 18.78
N ILE A 629 -12.79 -8.49 19.16
CA ILE A 629 -11.41 -8.30 19.60
C ILE A 629 -11.36 -7.46 20.88
N ASP A 630 -10.55 -7.87 21.87
CA ASP A 630 -10.23 -7.07 23.05
C ASP A 630 -8.85 -7.48 23.62
N GLY A 631 -8.55 -7.11 24.86
CA GLY A 631 -7.29 -7.45 25.51
C GLY A 631 -6.23 -6.37 25.26
N LEU A 632 -5.02 -6.80 24.92
CA LEU A 632 -3.92 -5.89 24.67
C LEU A 632 -3.81 -5.51 23.17
N PRO A 633 -3.57 -4.24 22.82
CA PRO A 633 -3.14 -3.87 21.48
C PRO A 633 -1.84 -4.58 21.10
N ARG A 634 -1.69 -4.90 19.81
CA ARG A 634 -0.52 -5.64 19.30
C ARG A 634 0.76 -4.80 19.31
N ALA A 635 0.65 -3.48 19.18
CA ALA A 635 1.78 -2.57 19.30
C ALA A 635 1.35 -1.22 19.89
N ILE A 636 2.34 -0.35 20.09
CA ILE A 636 2.16 1.00 20.60
C ILE A 636 2.50 1.97 19.47
N TYR A 637 1.63 2.95 19.24
CA TYR A 637 1.92 4.04 18.30
C TYR A 637 3.02 4.95 18.85
N THR A 638 4.19 4.93 18.22
CA THR A 638 5.35 5.77 18.59
C THR A 638 5.69 6.83 17.54
N GLY A 639 4.91 6.93 16.46
CA GLY A 639 5.17 7.77 15.30
C GLY A 639 4.67 7.11 14.02
N PRO A 640 4.99 7.67 12.84
CA PRO A 640 4.54 7.14 11.56
C PRO A 640 4.84 5.66 11.39
N SER A 641 3.80 4.86 11.15
CA SER A 641 3.93 3.42 10.92
C SER A 641 4.10 3.06 9.44
N SER A 642 3.84 4.01 8.54
CA SER A 642 3.96 3.86 7.11
C SER A 642 4.68 5.06 6.50
N SER A 643 5.08 4.94 5.23
CA SER A 643 5.42 6.10 4.42
C SER A 643 4.23 7.06 4.32
N ASP A 644 4.52 8.34 4.18
CA ASP A 644 3.50 9.35 3.92
C ASP A 644 2.87 9.12 2.54
N LEU A 645 1.57 9.37 2.46
CA LEU A 645 0.85 9.48 1.20
C LEU A 645 1.41 10.62 0.36
N ILE A 646 1.56 10.36 -0.94
CA ILE A 646 2.02 11.33 -1.93
C ILE A 646 0.82 11.74 -2.78
N PHE A 647 0.63 13.04 -2.98
CA PHE A 647 -0.47 13.53 -3.82
C PHE A 647 -0.09 13.49 -5.31
N PRO A 648 -1.07 13.22 -6.21
CA PRO A 648 -2.49 12.97 -5.91
C PRO A 648 -2.75 11.56 -5.33
N VAL A 649 -3.68 11.46 -4.39
CA VAL A 649 -4.08 10.19 -3.73
C VAL A 649 -5.42 9.73 -4.27
N ARG A 650 -5.48 8.49 -4.77
CA ARG A 650 -6.73 7.83 -5.12
C ARG A 650 -7.35 7.12 -3.91
N GLY A 651 -8.47 7.66 -3.43
CA GLY A 651 -9.18 7.22 -2.24
C GLY A 651 -10.53 6.54 -2.54
N TYR A 652 -10.89 5.52 -1.77
CA TYR A 652 -12.18 4.83 -1.87
C TYR A 652 -12.93 4.85 -0.55
N PHE A 653 -14.19 5.28 -0.55
CA PHE A 653 -15.05 5.10 0.63
C PHE A 653 -15.47 3.64 0.75
N TYR A 654 -15.26 3.05 1.92
CA TYR A 654 -15.42 1.61 2.18
C TYR A 654 -16.31 1.37 3.40
N TYR A 655 -17.16 0.35 3.31
CA TYR A 655 -18.13 0.03 4.35
C TYR A 655 -17.93 -1.41 4.83
N ALA A 656 -17.40 -1.54 6.05
CA ALA A 656 -17.16 -2.82 6.73
C ALA A 656 -18.41 -3.35 7.46
N TRP A 657 -19.56 -2.98 6.95
CA TRP A 657 -20.92 -3.17 7.42
C TRP A 657 -21.68 -4.47 7.50
N TYR A 658 -21.24 -5.44 6.70
CA TYR A 658 -22.13 -6.48 6.23
C TYR A 658 -22.06 -7.68 7.18
N PRO A 659 -23.20 -8.30 7.52
CA PRO A 659 -24.50 -8.25 6.81
C PRO A 659 -25.51 -7.18 7.24
N GLU A 660 -25.19 -6.25 8.14
CA GLU A 660 -26.15 -5.39 8.83
C GLU A 660 -26.98 -4.47 7.91
N THR A 661 -26.48 -4.13 6.72
CA THR A 661 -27.13 -3.19 5.78
C THR A 661 -27.50 -3.81 4.43
N TRP A 662 -27.59 -5.15 4.33
CA TRP A 662 -28.21 -5.79 3.15
C TRP A 662 -29.69 -5.40 2.97
N THR A 663 -30.31 -4.86 4.02
CA THR A 663 -31.62 -4.24 3.96
C THR A 663 -31.58 -2.82 4.51
N VAL A 664 -32.19 -1.86 3.81
CA VAL A 664 -32.43 -0.49 4.28
C VAL A 664 -33.92 -0.24 4.26
N GLY A 665 -34.50 0.26 5.36
CA GLY A 665 -35.95 0.52 5.44
C GLY A 665 -36.83 -0.74 5.30
N GLY A 666 -36.27 -1.94 5.44
CA GLY A 666 -36.95 -3.23 5.20
C GLY A 666 -36.85 -3.73 3.76
N GLU A 667 -36.27 -2.95 2.85
CA GLU A 667 -36.07 -3.28 1.44
C GLU A 667 -34.66 -3.79 1.19
N GLN A 668 -34.51 -4.79 0.31
CA GLN A 668 -33.21 -5.34 -0.09
C GLN A 668 -32.44 -4.35 -0.96
N VAL A 669 -31.10 -4.39 -0.88
CA VAL A 669 -30.22 -3.62 -1.77
C VAL A 669 -30.54 -3.84 -3.24
N LYS A 670 -30.30 -2.82 -4.08
CA LYS A 670 -30.74 -2.83 -5.49
C LYS A 670 -29.86 -3.65 -6.43
N TYR A 671 -28.60 -3.86 -6.08
CA TYR A 671 -27.58 -4.49 -6.94
C TYR A 671 -26.95 -5.70 -6.24
N ARG A 672 -26.37 -6.62 -7.03
CA ARG A 672 -25.91 -7.92 -6.51
C ARG A 672 -24.40 -8.06 -6.68
N PRO A 673 -23.60 -8.03 -5.59
CA PRO A 673 -22.17 -8.31 -5.68
C PRO A 673 -21.90 -9.68 -6.28
N ASN A 674 -20.77 -9.79 -6.97
CA ASN A 674 -20.25 -11.09 -7.43
C ASN A 674 -19.66 -11.90 -6.27
N LEU A 675 -19.09 -11.23 -5.27
CA LEU A 675 -18.64 -11.84 -4.03
C LEU A 675 -19.89 -12.15 -3.18
N GLY A 676 -20.19 -13.42 -2.95
CA GLY A 676 -21.37 -13.81 -2.17
C GLY A 676 -21.91 -15.18 -2.55
N THR A 677 -22.81 -15.71 -1.73
CA THR A 677 -23.43 -17.01 -2.02
C THR A 677 -24.56 -16.85 -3.04
N ILE A 678 -24.51 -17.62 -4.13
CA ILE A 678 -25.63 -17.73 -5.06
C ILE A 678 -26.70 -18.64 -4.40
N PRO A 679 -27.97 -18.23 -4.33
CA PRO A 679 -28.63 -17.16 -5.09
C PRO A 679 -28.77 -15.81 -4.39
N GLU A 680 -28.32 -15.68 -3.14
CA GLU A 680 -28.58 -14.52 -2.28
C GLU A 680 -27.74 -13.29 -2.67
N GLY A 681 -26.54 -13.48 -3.25
CA GLY A 681 -25.68 -12.38 -3.66
C GLY A 681 -25.29 -11.48 -2.49
N THR A 682 -25.09 -12.06 -1.30
CA THR A 682 -24.69 -11.34 -0.09
C THR A 682 -23.43 -11.93 0.50
N TYR A 683 -22.71 -11.12 1.26
CA TYR A 683 -21.48 -11.50 1.96
C TYR A 683 -21.45 -10.93 3.38
N ARG A 684 -20.46 -11.34 4.17
CA ARG A 684 -20.17 -10.77 5.50
C ARG A 684 -18.84 -10.03 5.44
N SER A 685 -18.79 -8.80 5.94
CA SER A 685 -17.56 -7.99 5.93
C SER A 685 -16.45 -8.58 6.81
N GLY A 686 -16.79 -9.46 7.75
CA GLY A 686 -15.80 -10.22 8.52
C GLY A 686 -15.23 -11.44 7.78
N ASP A 687 -15.81 -11.89 6.67
CA ASP A 687 -15.30 -13.10 6.00
C ASP A 687 -13.89 -12.81 5.42
N PRO A 688 -12.84 -13.55 5.82
CA PRO A 688 -11.48 -13.32 5.32
C PRO A 688 -11.38 -13.48 3.80
N VAL A 689 -12.20 -14.33 3.18
CA VAL A 689 -12.23 -14.45 1.72
C VAL A 689 -12.74 -13.16 1.10
N VAL A 690 -13.77 -12.54 1.68
CA VAL A 690 -14.32 -11.26 1.20
C VAL A 690 -13.28 -10.16 1.36
N VAL A 691 -12.69 -10.03 2.55
CA VAL A 691 -11.66 -9.00 2.82
C VAL A 691 -10.47 -9.17 1.87
N LYS A 692 -10.01 -10.41 1.66
CA LYS A 692 -8.97 -10.72 0.70
C LYS A 692 -9.30 -10.21 -0.70
N ASN A 693 -10.46 -10.59 -1.23
CA ASN A 693 -10.90 -10.19 -2.56
C ASN A 693 -11.11 -8.67 -2.68
N HIS A 694 -11.54 -8.00 -1.61
CA HIS A 694 -11.70 -6.55 -1.59
C HIS A 694 -10.35 -5.82 -1.67
N VAL A 695 -9.34 -6.29 -0.94
CA VAL A 695 -7.96 -5.75 -1.05
C VAL A 695 -7.44 -5.94 -2.47
N GLU A 696 -7.59 -7.15 -3.04
CA GLU A 696 -7.20 -7.43 -4.44
C GLU A 696 -7.93 -6.52 -5.45
N ALA A 697 -9.23 -6.28 -5.27
CA ALA A 697 -10.03 -5.42 -6.14
C ALA A 697 -9.65 -3.94 -6.02
N LEU A 698 -9.34 -3.46 -4.81
CA LEU A 698 -8.83 -2.11 -4.58
C LEU A 698 -7.44 -1.93 -5.19
N ASP A 699 -6.57 -2.92 -5.09
CA ASP A 699 -5.23 -2.89 -5.70
C ASP A 699 -5.33 -2.88 -7.22
N TYR A 700 -6.22 -3.71 -7.77
CA TYR A 700 -6.55 -3.69 -9.20
C TYR A 700 -6.99 -2.28 -9.63
N ALA A 701 -7.86 -1.61 -8.88
CA ALA A 701 -8.33 -0.27 -9.20
C ALA A 701 -7.33 0.87 -8.89
N TRP A 702 -6.09 0.53 -8.50
CA TRP A 702 -5.04 1.45 -8.07
C TRP A 702 -5.44 2.35 -6.91
N ALA A 703 -6.06 1.78 -5.88
CA ALA A 703 -6.22 2.48 -4.62
C ALA A 703 -4.86 2.77 -3.98
N ASP A 704 -4.68 4.02 -3.55
CA ASP A 704 -3.64 4.42 -2.61
C ASP A 704 -4.19 4.41 -1.18
N LEU A 705 -5.47 4.76 -1.04
CA LEU A 705 -6.17 4.91 0.23
C LEU A 705 -7.56 4.28 0.18
N SER A 706 -7.93 3.58 1.24
CA SER A 706 -9.30 3.17 1.51
C SER A 706 -9.78 3.77 2.85
N ILE A 707 -10.99 4.32 2.85
CA ILE A 707 -11.55 5.15 3.91
C ILE A 707 -12.75 4.42 4.51
N VAL A 708 -12.51 3.67 5.60
CA VAL A 708 -13.52 2.78 6.20
C VAL A 708 -14.47 3.52 7.13
N SER A 709 -15.78 3.40 6.92
CA SER A 709 -16.80 3.99 7.80
C SER A 709 -16.65 3.53 9.25
N TRP A 710 -16.68 4.48 10.18
CA TRP A 710 -16.47 4.26 11.61
C TRP A 710 -17.35 5.17 12.48
N TRP A 711 -18.09 4.55 13.39
CA TRP A 711 -19.06 5.20 14.29
C TRP A 711 -18.49 5.43 15.70
N GLY A 712 -17.21 5.76 15.78
CA GLY A 712 -16.49 5.84 17.05
C GLY A 712 -16.22 4.47 17.69
N PRO A 713 -15.61 4.45 18.88
CA PRO A 713 -15.32 3.21 19.60
C PRO A 713 -16.61 2.44 19.87
N SER A 714 -16.73 1.27 19.24
CA SER A 714 -17.90 0.39 19.39
C SER A 714 -17.65 -0.66 20.47
N ASP A 715 -18.64 -1.53 20.70
CA ASP A 715 -18.53 -2.68 21.61
C ASP A 715 -17.58 -3.80 21.11
N ARG A 716 -16.70 -3.46 20.14
CA ARG A 716 -15.51 -4.17 19.60
C ARG A 716 -15.61 -4.72 18.17
N LEU A 717 -16.71 -4.46 17.46
CA LEU A 717 -16.83 -4.85 16.04
C LEU A 717 -15.88 -4.06 15.13
N ASP A 718 -15.65 -2.79 15.48
CA ASP A 718 -14.65 -1.93 14.84
C ASP A 718 -13.25 -2.52 14.95
N ARG A 719 -12.84 -2.98 16.14
CA ARG A 719 -11.54 -3.64 16.34
C ARG A 719 -11.39 -4.87 15.47
N ALA A 720 -12.40 -5.73 15.43
CA ALA A 720 -12.38 -6.94 14.62
C ALA A 720 -12.25 -6.64 13.12
N ARG A 721 -13.13 -5.77 12.59
CA ARG A 721 -13.23 -5.50 11.15
C ARG A 721 -12.08 -4.65 10.62
N ILE A 722 -11.66 -3.61 11.34
CA ILE A 722 -10.55 -2.74 10.91
C ILE A 722 -9.23 -3.49 11.01
N THR A 723 -8.99 -4.25 12.10
CA THR A 723 -7.77 -5.07 12.24
C THR A 723 -7.67 -6.08 11.10
N GLN A 724 -8.78 -6.72 10.72
CA GLN A 724 -8.77 -7.68 9.61
C GLN A 724 -8.40 -7.04 8.27
N LEU A 725 -8.90 -5.83 7.97
CA LEU A 725 -8.54 -5.09 6.75
C LEU A 725 -7.04 -4.76 6.74
N LEU A 726 -6.52 -4.28 7.88
CA LEU A 726 -5.12 -3.92 8.06
C LEU A 726 -4.19 -5.13 7.90
N ASP A 727 -4.49 -6.22 8.61
CA ASP A 727 -3.72 -7.47 8.61
C ASP A 727 -3.72 -8.08 7.20
N GLU A 728 -4.88 -8.23 6.56
CA GLU A 728 -4.97 -8.81 5.21
C GLU A 728 -4.20 -7.97 4.17
N THR A 729 -4.24 -6.64 4.29
CA THR A 729 -3.47 -5.75 3.41
C THR A 729 -1.96 -5.98 3.56
N ALA A 730 -1.49 -6.17 4.80
CA ALA A 730 -0.09 -6.49 5.07
C ALA A 730 0.29 -7.89 4.59
N ASP A 731 -0.59 -8.88 4.77
CA ASP A 731 -0.39 -10.27 4.32
C ASP A 731 -0.29 -10.38 2.80
N GLN A 732 -1.02 -9.54 2.07
CA GLN A 732 -0.96 -9.46 0.61
C GLN A 732 0.23 -8.63 0.08
N ASP A 733 1.04 -8.04 0.96
CA ASP A 733 2.08 -7.06 0.58
C ASP A 733 1.53 -5.90 -0.27
N SER A 734 0.27 -5.55 -0.02
CA SER A 734 -0.41 -4.46 -0.71
C SER A 734 0.12 -3.10 -0.23
N SER A 735 0.26 -2.15 -1.15
CA SER A 735 0.66 -0.79 -0.80
C SER A 735 -0.51 0.10 -0.36
N ILE A 736 -1.75 -0.39 -0.43
CA ILE A 736 -2.95 0.34 -0.01
C ILE A 736 -2.79 0.77 1.45
N LYS A 737 -3.20 1.99 1.74
CA LYS A 737 -3.34 2.49 3.11
C LYS A 737 -4.80 2.57 3.52
N TRP A 738 -5.04 2.46 4.82
CA TRP A 738 -6.36 2.57 5.42
C TRP A 738 -6.42 3.76 6.37
N THR A 739 -7.58 4.40 6.40
CA THR A 739 -7.99 5.40 7.39
C THR A 739 -9.46 5.20 7.70
N VAL A 740 -9.96 5.79 8.78
CA VAL A 740 -11.39 5.81 9.06
C VAL A 740 -12.10 7.03 8.45
N TYR A 741 -13.38 6.84 8.13
CA TYR A 741 -14.37 7.89 7.95
C TYR A 741 -15.21 8.01 9.21
N TYR A 742 -14.97 9.06 9.99
CA TYR A 742 -15.64 9.29 11.26
C TYR A 742 -17.06 9.82 11.03
N GLU A 743 -18.05 8.98 11.29
CA GLU A 743 -19.48 9.25 11.04
C GLU A 743 -20.20 9.89 12.23
N ASP A 744 -19.72 9.60 13.44
CA ASP A 744 -20.39 9.92 14.71
C ASP A 744 -20.63 11.43 14.93
N GLU A 745 -19.84 12.27 14.25
CA GLU A 745 -19.97 13.73 14.27
C GLU A 745 -21.33 14.20 13.76
N MET A 746 -22.03 13.43 12.92
CA MET A 746 -23.40 13.76 12.50
C MET A 746 -24.41 13.62 13.63
N ASN A 747 -24.24 12.63 14.50
CA ASN A 747 -25.20 12.28 15.54
C ASN A 747 -24.86 12.93 16.89
N PHE A 748 -23.59 13.22 17.15
CA PHE A 748 -23.11 13.66 18.45
C PHE A 748 -22.19 14.87 18.34
N ASN A 749 -22.56 15.94 19.06
CA ASN A 749 -21.69 17.11 19.24
C ASN A 749 -20.69 16.84 20.38
N LYS A 750 -19.65 16.04 20.10
CA LYS A 750 -18.62 15.65 21.08
C LYS A 750 -17.73 16.83 21.47
N SER A 751 -17.35 16.94 22.74
CA SER A 751 -16.36 17.92 23.19
C SER A 751 -14.97 17.63 22.61
N VAL A 752 -14.07 18.61 22.63
CA VAL A 752 -12.67 18.41 22.20
C VAL A 752 -12.01 17.25 22.94
N ASP A 753 -12.24 17.12 24.26
CA ASP A 753 -11.68 16.02 25.06
C ASP A 753 -12.22 14.66 24.64
N GLN A 754 -13.52 14.58 24.28
CA GLN A 754 -14.12 13.34 23.77
C GLN A 754 -13.57 12.98 22.38
N LEU A 755 -13.38 13.96 21.51
CA LEU A 755 -12.75 13.74 20.20
C LEU A 755 -11.29 13.28 20.35
N MET A 756 -10.54 13.88 21.28
CA MET A 756 -9.17 13.44 21.57
C MET A 756 -9.13 12.01 22.10
N ALA A 757 -10.08 11.60 22.94
CA ALA A 757 -10.18 10.22 23.41
C ALA A 757 -10.43 9.24 22.25
N ASP A 758 -11.29 9.59 21.29
CA ASP A 758 -11.52 8.78 20.10
C ASP A 758 -10.28 8.70 19.19
N LEU A 759 -9.54 9.80 19.06
CA LEU A 759 -8.27 9.84 18.32
C LEU A 759 -7.16 9.03 19.00
N ASP A 760 -7.09 9.05 20.32
CA ASP A 760 -6.14 8.24 21.10
C ASP A 760 -6.51 6.75 20.99
N TYR A 761 -7.79 6.42 20.99
CA TYR A 761 -8.28 5.07 20.74
C TYR A 761 -7.82 4.53 19.37
N LEU A 762 -7.93 5.33 18.31
CA LEU A 762 -7.46 4.91 16.98
C LEU A 762 -5.94 4.69 16.97
N LYS A 763 -5.15 5.49 17.69
CA LYS A 763 -3.70 5.27 17.84
C LYS A 763 -3.37 4.02 18.61
N GLU A 764 -4.13 3.75 19.67
CA GLU A 764 -3.96 2.57 20.50
C GLU A 764 -4.19 1.30 19.68
N TRP A 765 -5.26 1.26 18.89
CA TRP A 765 -5.69 0.02 18.24
C TRP A 765 -5.21 -0.15 16.79
N PHE A 766 -5.01 0.93 16.04
CA PHE A 766 -4.86 0.82 14.58
C PHE A 766 -3.70 1.63 13.98
N ALA A 767 -3.46 2.87 14.43
CA ALA A 767 -2.57 3.78 13.71
C ALA A 767 -1.09 3.37 13.73
N TRP A 768 -0.70 2.43 14.61
CA TRP A 768 0.64 1.83 14.62
C TRP A 768 0.85 0.79 13.53
N HIS A 769 -0.22 0.34 12.86
CA HIS A 769 -0.16 -0.69 11.83
C HIS A 769 0.45 -0.12 10.54
N GLU A 770 1.30 -0.88 9.84
CA GLU A 770 2.01 -0.43 8.63
C GLU A 770 1.10 -0.10 7.43
N SER A 771 -0.12 -0.62 7.46
CA SER A 771 -1.19 -0.36 6.50
C SER A 771 -2.04 0.88 6.87
N TRP A 772 -1.77 1.58 7.97
CA TRP A 772 -2.47 2.82 8.31
C TRP A 772 -1.88 4.03 7.58
N ALA A 773 -2.74 4.92 7.07
CA ALA A 773 -2.33 6.07 6.27
C ALA A 773 -1.65 7.18 7.09
N HIS A 774 -0.56 7.72 6.56
CA HIS A 774 0.15 8.87 7.11
C HIS A 774 0.27 10.00 6.08
N LYS A 775 0.31 11.25 6.55
CA LYS A 775 0.64 12.44 5.76
C LYS A 775 1.32 13.46 6.64
N ASP A 776 2.45 13.98 6.17
CA ASP A 776 3.29 14.93 6.90
C ASP A 776 3.71 14.39 8.29
N GLY A 777 3.99 13.09 8.35
CA GLY A 777 4.34 12.38 9.58
C GLY A 777 3.21 12.24 10.60
N LYS A 778 1.95 12.47 10.21
CA LYS A 778 0.77 12.31 11.08
C LYS A 778 -0.17 11.24 10.52
N PRO A 779 -0.85 10.45 11.36
CA PRO A 779 -1.90 9.55 10.91
C PRO A 779 -3.06 10.36 10.33
N VAL A 780 -3.64 9.87 9.24
CA VAL A 780 -4.74 10.54 8.52
C VAL A 780 -6.08 10.15 9.12
N ILE A 781 -7.03 11.09 9.17
CA ILE A 781 -8.44 10.83 9.51
C ILE A 781 -9.38 11.65 8.63
N PHE A 782 -10.45 11.03 8.14
CA PHE A 782 -11.53 11.71 7.41
C PHE A 782 -12.76 11.85 8.30
N ILE A 783 -13.42 13.00 8.25
CA ILE A 783 -14.60 13.28 9.08
C ILE A 783 -15.81 13.58 8.20
N TRP A 784 -16.87 12.80 8.37
CA TRP A 784 -18.17 13.11 7.78
C TRP A 784 -18.93 14.09 8.67
N ASN A 785 -19.52 15.12 8.05
CA ASN A 785 -20.37 16.09 8.75
C ASN A 785 -21.32 16.81 7.78
N GLU A 786 -22.37 17.42 8.34
CA GLU A 786 -23.31 18.30 7.63
C GLU A 786 -23.40 19.72 8.23
N SER A 787 -22.38 20.14 8.98
CA SER A 787 -22.49 21.28 9.89
C SER A 787 -21.74 22.53 9.40
N ASN A 788 -21.28 23.40 10.30
CA ASN A 788 -20.66 24.68 10.03
C ASN A 788 -19.29 24.82 10.74
N CYS A 789 -18.73 26.03 10.78
CA CYS A 789 -17.41 26.30 11.35
C CYS A 789 -17.20 25.85 12.80
N GLU A 790 -18.25 25.67 13.61
CA GLU A 790 -18.11 25.10 14.96
C GLU A 790 -17.47 23.70 14.95
N VAL A 791 -17.80 22.88 13.94
CA VAL A 791 -17.21 21.55 13.75
C VAL A 791 -15.75 21.68 13.36
N ALA A 792 -15.44 22.57 12.42
CA ALA A 792 -14.06 22.83 12.01
C ALA A 792 -13.20 23.31 13.19
N ASP A 793 -13.73 24.19 14.05
CA ASP A 793 -13.05 24.68 15.24
C ASP A 793 -12.73 23.56 16.23
N ARG A 794 -13.73 22.73 16.60
CA ARG A 794 -13.51 21.60 17.54
C ARG A 794 -12.53 20.57 17.00
N TRP A 795 -12.74 20.12 15.77
CA TRP A 795 -11.92 19.06 15.16
C TRP A 795 -10.49 19.52 14.91
N THR A 796 -10.28 20.76 14.44
CA THR A 796 -8.92 21.27 14.22
C THR A 796 -8.14 21.35 15.53
N VAL A 797 -8.78 21.77 16.63
CA VAL A 797 -8.13 21.78 17.95
C VAL A 797 -7.81 20.36 18.43
N ALA A 798 -8.77 19.43 18.34
CA ALA A 798 -8.59 18.04 18.76
C ALA A 798 -7.48 17.35 17.94
N ALA A 799 -7.57 17.39 16.61
CA ALA A 799 -6.62 16.75 15.71
C ALA A 799 -5.21 17.34 15.85
N LYS A 800 -5.07 18.67 15.96
CA LYS A 800 -3.76 19.29 16.17
C LYS A 800 -3.14 18.89 17.51
N SER A 801 -3.95 18.85 18.57
CA SER A 801 -3.48 18.46 19.92
C SER A 801 -3.09 16.99 19.98
N ALA A 802 -3.84 16.14 19.29
CA ALA A 802 -3.57 14.72 19.16
C ALA A 802 -2.57 14.40 18.03
N GLY A 803 -2.09 15.36 17.23
CA GLY A 803 -1.12 15.12 16.16
C GLY A 803 -1.63 14.28 14.99
N TRP A 804 -2.83 14.58 14.47
CA TRP A 804 -3.45 13.93 13.32
C TRP A 804 -3.49 14.85 12.09
N TYR A 805 -3.49 14.27 10.89
CA TYR A 805 -3.77 14.96 9.63
C TYR A 805 -5.28 14.89 9.37
N LEU A 806 -5.96 16.04 9.51
CA LEU A 806 -7.41 16.13 9.51
C LEU A 806 -7.96 16.45 8.11
N VAL A 807 -8.86 15.60 7.60
CA VAL A 807 -9.60 15.82 6.36
C VAL A 807 -11.09 15.97 6.63
N LEU A 808 -11.61 17.20 6.68
CA LEU A 808 -13.03 17.44 6.95
C LEU A 808 -13.86 17.43 5.66
N LYS A 809 -15.09 16.89 5.74
CA LYS A 809 -16.09 17.10 4.69
C LYS A 809 -16.48 18.56 4.66
N LEU A 810 -16.48 19.16 3.46
CA LEU A 810 -16.81 20.56 3.27
C LEU A 810 -18.31 20.84 3.44
N PHE A 811 -18.61 22.08 3.82
CA PHE A 811 -19.96 22.62 3.97
C PHE A 811 -20.01 24.06 3.43
N LYS A 812 -21.19 24.69 3.41
CA LYS A 812 -21.31 26.05 2.87
C LYS A 812 -20.42 27.05 3.63
N ASN A 813 -19.63 27.85 2.90
CA ASN A 813 -18.70 28.85 3.45
C ASN A 813 -17.56 28.28 4.33
N TYR A 814 -17.18 27.01 4.12
CA TYR A 814 -16.10 26.35 4.87
C TYR A 814 -14.75 27.10 4.83
N LEU A 815 -14.46 27.83 3.75
CA LEU A 815 -13.24 28.63 3.62
C LEU A 815 -13.22 29.87 4.52
N ASP A 816 -14.37 30.30 5.05
CA ASP A 816 -14.48 31.46 5.95
C ASP A 816 -14.26 31.07 7.43
N CYS A 817 -14.09 29.78 7.73
CA CYS A 817 -13.88 29.32 9.10
C CYS A 817 -12.52 29.76 9.63
N THR A 818 -12.51 30.25 10.88
CA THR A 818 -11.30 30.73 11.56
C THR A 818 -10.22 29.65 11.64
N ASN A 819 -10.62 28.43 12.01
CA ASN A 819 -9.73 27.28 12.03
C ASN A 819 -9.99 26.42 10.80
N GLN A 820 -8.95 26.20 10.01
CA GLN A 820 -8.96 25.34 8.84
C GLN A 820 -8.32 23.98 9.20
N PRO A 821 -8.90 22.85 8.78
CA PRO A 821 -8.27 21.53 8.85
C PRO A 821 -7.04 21.46 7.93
N ASP A 822 -6.28 20.36 7.99
CA ASP A 822 -5.15 20.14 7.08
C ASP A 822 -5.63 19.98 5.61
N SER A 823 -6.82 19.40 5.39
CA SER A 823 -7.46 19.35 4.06
C SER A 823 -8.99 19.26 4.12
N TRP A 824 -9.62 19.47 2.97
CA TRP A 824 -11.06 19.35 2.75
C TRP A 824 -11.37 18.29 1.70
N HIS A 825 -12.46 17.55 1.89
CA HIS A 825 -13.02 16.65 0.88
C HIS A 825 -14.51 16.90 0.68
N GLN A 826 -15.09 16.27 -0.35
CA GLN A 826 -16.53 16.20 -0.53
C GLN A 826 -17.00 14.75 -0.63
N TYR A 827 -18.17 14.47 -0.06
CA TYR A 827 -18.93 13.23 -0.23
C TYR A 827 -20.24 13.54 -0.96
N GLY A 828 -20.51 12.84 -2.07
CA GLY A 828 -21.51 13.24 -3.05
C GLY A 828 -22.70 12.29 -3.18
N VAL A 829 -23.72 12.40 -2.33
CA VAL A 829 -25.00 11.68 -2.54
C VAL A 829 -25.94 12.42 -3.50
N GLY A 830 -25.79 13.74 -3.64
CA GLY A 830 -26.63 14.58 -4.52
C GLY A 830 -26.07 14.82 -5.92
N ARG A 831 -24.82 14.42 -6.19
CA ARG A 831 -24.15 14.49 -7.50
C ARG A 831 -23.05 13.43 -7.57
N THR A 832 -22.90 12.82 -8.74
CA THR A 832 -21.91 11.77 -9.04
C THR A 832 -20.58 12.28 -9.59
N TYR A 833 -20.46 13.59 -9.79
CA TYR A 833 -19.25 14.27 -10.27
C TYR A 833 -19.11 15.58 -9.52
N LEU A 834 -18.05 15.73 -8.75
CA LEU A 834 -17.82 16.85 -7.85
C LEU A 834 -16.35 17.27 -7.92
N GLU A 835 -16.10 18.52 -8.30
CA GLU A 835 -14.76 19.10 -8.31
C GLU A 835 -14.70 20.29 -7.37
N TYR A 836 -13.74 20.24 -6.45
CA TYR A 836 -13.45 21.24 -5.44
C TYR A 836 -11.93 21.50 -5.39
N PRO A 837 -11.47 22.59 -4.73
CA PRO A 837 -10.06 22.98 -4.75
C PRO A 837 -9.08 21.87 -4.36
N MET A 838 -9.44 21.05 -3.37
CA MET A 838 -8.59 20.00 -2.81
C MET A 838 -9.02 18.58 -3.22
N SER A 839 -10.21 18.41 -3.79
CA SER A 839 -10.77 17.09 -4.05
C SER A 839 -11.54 17.01 -5.36
N PHE A 840 -11.43 15.86 -6.01
CA PHE A 840 -12.22 15.43 -7.14
C PHE A 840 -12.93 14.16 -6.72
N THR A 841 -14.26 14.12 -6.75
CA THR A 841 -15.05 12.99 -6.27
C THR A 841 -16.00 12.51 -7.35
N ILE A 842 -15.95 11.21 -7.62
CA ILE A 842 -16.83 10.55 -8.58
C ILE A 842 -17.62 9.43 -7.92
N GLY A 843 -18.82 9.16 -8.43
CA GLY A 843 -19.64 8.02 -8.05
C GLY A 843 -20.44 7.52 -9.24
N PRO A 844 -20.83 6.25 -9.27
CA PRO A 844 -21.52 5.70 -10.43
C PRO A 844 -23.00 6.08 -10.46
N GLY A 845 -23.64 6.34 -9.33
CA GLY A 845 -25.08 6.63 -9.22
C GLY A 845 -25.50 6.68 -7.74
N PHE A 846 -26.78 6.92 -7.48
CA PHE A 846 -27.36 6.87 -6.14
C PHE A 846 -28.79 6.32 -6.25
N PHE A 847 -29.00 5.13 -5.68
CA PHE A 847 -30.30 4.46 -5.67
C PHE A 847 -30.46 3.71 -4.36
N ARG A 848 -30.97 4.42 -3.36
CA ARG A 848 -31.14 3.87 -2.02
C ARG A 848 -32.09 2.68 -2.04
N ALA A 849 -31.83 1.66 -1.22
CA ALA A 849 -32.57 0.40 -1.28
C ALA A 849 -34.08 0.54 -1.05
N ASP A 850 -34.51 1.50 -0.22
CA ASP A 850 -35.92 1.80 0.07
C ASP A 850 -36.55 2.85 -0.86
N ALA A 851 -35.84 3.31 -1.88
CA ALA A 851 -36.37 4.21 -2.89
C ALA A 851 -37.10 3.43 -4.01
N ASP A 852 -38.19 4.01 -4.52
CA ASP A 852 -38.97 3.46 -5.64
C ASP A 852 -38.26 3.67 -6.99
N GLN A 853 -37.47 4.74 -7.11
CA GLN A 853 -36.74 5.14 -8.31
C GLN A 853 -35.37 5.70 -7.92
N PRO A 854 -34.34 5.57 -8.77
CA PRO A 854 -33.03 6.12 -8.48
C PRO A 854 -33.09 7.66 -8.40
N GLU A 855 -32.59 8.24 -7.31
CA GLU A 855 -32.41 9.69 -7.22
C GLU A 855 -31.37 10.16 -8.25
N ILE A 856 -30.33 9.35 -8.48
CA ILE A 856 -29.38 9.52 -9.57
C ILE A 856 -29.18 8.18 -10.26
N SER A 857 -29.68 8.07 -11.50
CA SER A 857 -29.46 6.88 -12.33
C SER A 857 -27.97 6.63 -12.53
N ARG A 858 -27.57 5.35 -12.60
CA ARG A 858 -26.17 5.02 -12.80
C ARG A 858 -25.66 5.57 -14.14
N ALA A 859 -24.49 6.20 -14.10
CA ALA A 859 -23.80 6.71 -15.26
C ALA A 859 -23.46 5.56 -16.22
N PRO A 860 -23.63 5.75 -17.54
CA PRO A 860 -23.10 4.83 -18.53
C PRO A 860 -21.59 4.62 -18.31
N ILE A 861 -21.09 3.40 -18.53
CA ILE A 861 -19.68 3.05 -18.29
C ILE A 861 -18.72 4.01 -19.03
N ALA A 862 -19.00 4.35 -20.28
CA ALA A 862 -18.17 5.31 -21.03
C ALA A 862 -18.09 6.69 -20.36
N THR A 863 -19.19 7.16 -19.75
CA THR A 863 -19.23 8.43 -19.01
C THR A 863 -18.44 8.33 -17.71
N PHE A 864 -18.57 7.23 -16.98
CA PHE A 864 -17.78 7.02 -15.77
C PHE A 864 -16.27 6.94 -16.08
N CYS A 865 -15.88 6.18 -17.11
CA CYS A 865 -14.51 6.14 -17.62
C CYS A 865 -13.99 7.54 -18.01
N SER A 866 -14.80 8.40 -18.65
CA SER A 866 -14.38 9.78 -18.93
C SER A 866 -14.16 10.60 -17.65
N TRP A 867 -14.98 10.40 -16.62
CA TRP A 867 -14.77 11.08 -15.33
C TRP A 867 -13.53 10.59 -14.61
N VAL A 868 -13.17 9.30 -14.72
CA VAL A 868 -11.89 8.80 -14.23
C VAL A 868 -10.72 9.50 -14.93
N ALA A 869 -10.81 9.71 -16.25
CA ALA A 869 -9.79 10.45 -16.99
C ALA A 869 -9.69 11.91 -16.55
N GLU A 870 -10.81 12.60 -16.35
CA GLU A 870 -10.85 13.96 -15.83
C GLU A 870 -10.30 14.04 -14.39
N MET A 871 -10.65 13.07 -13.54
CA MET A 871 -10.14 12.96 -12.18
C MET A 871 -8.61 12.85 -12.18
N ASN A 872 -8.05 11.98 -13.02
CA ASN A 872 -6.61 11.78 -13.09
C ASN A 872 -5.88 13.03 -13.62
N LEU A 873 -6.46 13.73 -14.59
CA LEU A 873 -5.92 14.98 -15.14
C LEU A 873 -6.07 16.19 -14.21
N SER A 874 -6.95 16.11 -13.21
CA SER A 874 -7.28 17.23 -12.34
C SER A 874 -6.13 17.65 -11.41
N ASN A 875 -5.17 16.75 -11.15
CA ASN A 875 -4.11 16.91 -10.14
C ASN A 875 -4.62 17.37 -8.76
N LYS A 876 -5.90 17.09 -8.41
CA LYS A 876 -6.38 17.35 -7.06
C LYS A 876 -5.70 16.41 -6.07
N ASP A 877 -5.40 16.93 -4.90
CA ASP A 877 -4.79 16.16 -3.80
C ASP A 877 -5.58 14.88 -3.52
N TRP A 878 -6.91 14.99 -3.40
CA TRP A 878 -7.80 13.85 -3.14
C TRP A 878 -8.64 13.48 -4.37
N GLN A 879 -8.41 12.30 -4.93
CA GLN A 879 -9.18 11.73 -6.04
C GLN A 879 -10.06 10.59 -5.49
N LEU A 880 -11.31 10.88 -5.16
CA LEU A 880 -12.16 10.04 -4.32
C LEU A 880 -13.26 9.32 -5.11
N VAL A 881 -13.51 8.06 -4.77
CA VAL A 881 -14.58 7.23 -5.32
C VAL A 881 -15.64 6.98 -4.25
N VAL A 882 -16.86 7.44 -4.51
CA VAL A 882 -18.08 7.18 -3.72
C VAL A 882 -18.94 6.16 -4.49
N SER A 883 -18.94 4.89 -4.13
CA SER A 883 -18.15 4.25 -3.06
C SER A 883 -17.62 2.92 -3.57
N PHE A 884 -16.68 2.29 -2.87
CA PHE A 884 -16.29 0.92 -3.19
C PHE A 884 -17.50 -0.01 -3.07
N ASN A 885 -18.13 -0.09 -1.90
CA ASN A 885 -19.13 -1.12 -1.60
C ASN A 885 -20.33 -0.65 -0.76
N GLU A 886 -20.82 0.59 -0.90
CA GLU A 886 -22.07 0.99 -0.24
C GLU A 886 -23.30 0.56 -1.03
N TRP A 887 -23.69 -0.70 -0.82
CA TRP A 887 -24.83 -1.34 -1.48
C TRP A 887 -26.17 -0.75 -1.03
N GLY A 888 -26.28 -0.27 0.22
CA GLY A 888 -27.49 0.35 0.77
C GLY A 888 -27.89 1.64 0.05
N GLU A 889 -26.91 2.45 -0.34
CA GLU A 889 -27.10 3.66 -1.16
C GLU A 889 -27.08 3.38 -2.67
N GLY A 890 -26.68 2.18 -3.09
CA GLY A 890 -26.52 1.84 -4.50
C GLY A 890 -25.39 2.59 -5.20
N THR A 891 -24.40 3.09 -4.43
CA THR A 891 -23.24 3.86 -4.92
C THR A 891 -22.01 3.00 -5.19
N ALA A 892 -22.05 1.70 -4.85
CA ALA A 892 -20.93 0.76 -5.00
C ALA A 892 -20.36 0.68 -6.42
N VAL A 893 -19.02 0.65 -6.54
CA VAL A 893 -18.26 0.31 -7.78
C VAL A 893 -17.71 -1.12 -7.76
N GLU A 894 -17.74 -1.81 -6.62
CA GLU A 894 -17.40 -3.22 -6.46
C GLU A 894 -18.08 -4.08 -7.55
N SER A 895 -17.43 -5.16 -7.96
CA SER A 895 -17.95 -6.05 -9.01
C SER A 895 -19.36 -6.56 -8.69
N ALA A 896 -20.29 -6.35 -9.62
CA ALA A 896 -21.67 -6.84 -9.52
C ALA A 896 -22.12 -7.57 -10.78
N VAL A 897 -23.21 -8.34 -10.64
CA VAL A 897 -23.88 -9.00 -11.77
C VAL A 897 -24.32 -8.01 -12.84
N GLU A 898 -24.73 -6.80 -12.44
CA GLU A 898 -25.26 -5.78 -13.34
C GLU A 898 -24.19 -5.09 -14.21
N TRP A 899 -22.90 -5.18 -13.85
CA TRP A 899 -21.79 -4.58 -14.60
C TRP A 899 -20.57 -5.50 -14.71
N GLN A 900 -20.81 -6.81 -14.83
CA GLN A 900 -19.76 -7.80 -15.03
C GLN A 900 -18.89 -7.46 -16.25
N SER A 901 -17.62 -7.84 -16.16
CA SER A 901 -16.64 -7.69 -17.23
C SER A 901 -15.71 -8.90 -17.26
N ASP A 902 -14.94 -9.01 -18.34
CA ASP A 902 -14.04 -10.15 -18.57
C ASP A 902 -12.86 -10.21 -17.58
N SER A 903 -12.54 -9.09 -16.91
CA SER A 903 -11.50 -9.04 -15.86
C SER A 903 -11.92 -9.76 -14.58
N GLY A 904 -13.23 -9.92 -14.35
CA GLY A 904 -13.79 -10.42 -13.10
C GLY A 904 -13.99 -9.35 -12.02
N TYR A 905 -13.48 -8.12 -12.20
CA TYR A 905 -13.59 -7.01 -11.25
C TYR A 905 -14.74 -6.03 -11.57
N GLY A 906 -15.37 -6.18 -12.75
CA GLY A 906 -16.50 -5.36 -13.17
C GLY A 906 -16.09 -4.07 -13.86
N SER A 907 -17.00 -3.57 -14.70
CA SER A 907 -16.71 -2.48 -15.64
C SER A 907 -16.30 -1.15 -14.98
N TYR A 908 -16.75 -0.87 -13.75
CA TYR A 908 -16.38 0.36 -13.03
C TYR A 908 -14.93 0.29 -12.52
N LEU A 909 -14.51 -0.84 -11.94
CA LEU A 909 -13.12 -1.03 -11.53
C LEU A 909 -12.19 -1.13 -12.75
N ASP A 910 -12.65 -1.67 -13.88
CA ASP A 910 -11.90 -1.65 -15.13
C ASP A 910 -11.62 -0.24 -15.63
N CYS A 911 -12.61 0.67 -15.56
CA CYS A 911 -12.37 2.09 -15.87
C CYS A 911 -11.29 2.71 -14.96
N LEU A 912 -11.27 2.33 -13.67
CA LEU A 912 -10.30 2.84 -12.70
C LEU A 912 -8.91 2.23 -12.92
N HIS A 913 -8.82 1.01 -13.43
CA HIS A 913 -7.58 0.32 -13.78
C HIS A 913 -7.00 0.70 -15.15
N ASP A 914 -7.72 1.42 -16.02
CA ASP A 914 -7.30 1.57 -17.43
C ASP A 914 -5.92 2.28 -17.57
N PRO A 915 -4.87 1.58 -18.07
CA PRO A 915 -3.51 2.12 -18.26
C PRO A 915 -3.42 3.23 -19.30
N ASN A 916 -4.43 3.37 -20.16
CA ASN A 916 -4.48 4.46 -21.15
C ASN A 916 -4.97 5.77 -20.53
N VAL A 917 -5.44 5.74 -19.28
CA VAL A 917 -5.79 6.91 -18.51
C VAL A 917 -4.59 7.26 -17.63
N LEU A 918 -3.89 8.36 -17.95
CA LEU A 918 -2.67 8.81 -17.28
C LEU A 918 -2.84 8.88 -15.75
N TYR A 919 -2.43 7.84 -15.03
CA TYR A 919 -2.33 7.83 -13.58
C TYR A 919 -1.01 7.15 -13.21
N THR A 920 -0.19 7.88 -12.46
CA THR A 920 1.02 7.33 -11.83
C THR A 920 0.71 7.13 -10.36
N ARG A 921 0.73 5.86 -9.93
CA ARG A 921 0.59 5.48 -8.52
C ARG A 921 1.65 6.20 -7.67
N ALA A 922 1.22 6.76 -6.55
CA ALA A 922 1.99 7.71 -5.76
C ALA A 922 3.08 7.06 -4.90
#